data_AF-A0A1V4KCU1-F1
#
_entry.id   AF-A0A1V4KCU1-F1
#
_cell.length_a   1.000
_cell.length_b   1.000
_cell.length_c   1.000
_cell.angle_alpha   90.00
_cell.angle_beta   90.00
_cell.angle_gamma   90.00
#
_symmetry.space_group_name_H-M   'P 1'
#
loop_
_entity.id
_entity.type
_entity.pdbx_description
1 polymer ?
#
loop_
_entity_poly.entity_id
_entity_poly.type
_entity_poly.pdbx_seq_one_letter_code
_entity_poly.pdbx_strand_id
1 'polypeptide(L)'
;MWWPSWLAACLAWAAGAGAESPAPLCASRGLCPAPPGANASQPGTGQCPRGATDLCAWALSSQSLLDPFPVDVIQENYVRNVRNCIFSVVYPTPFKSRIRLVAVSKEVLENILDLDISVKGTSDFLQFVSGGKVISGSVPLAHRYGGHQFGSWAGQLGDGRAHLIGIYTNRHGERWELQLKGSGKTPYSRSGDGRAVLRSSVREFLCSEAMHYLGIPTSRAASLIVSDDDVWRDQFYDGNIRKERGAIVLRLAKSWFRIGSLEILAHAGELDLQRRLLDFIIQEHFPSIAMDDSNRYLEFFSTVVSETADLIALWMSVGFAHGVCNTDNFSLLSITIDYGPFGFMDSYDPNFVPNTSDDERRYKIGNQANVGLFNLSKLLQALKPLLDPRQKQLASRILEGYGERYYSRFTELFKTKLGLLGENEDDNYLIAFLLKLMEDTKADFTMTFRQLSEITQDQLKELHIPEEFWALQDLGKHKLFSEWVSMYLLRLSRNKGDSDTKRRTRMTTVNPRYILRNWMAESAVKKAKLNDFSEVHLLQQILQRPFQRQQAAEKAGYSLRPPPWARDLKGKYSSSATCTLVSHQSSKWTCASPIVKRKESLQHLHTEIQRPKCSCLTSSDVHCEAFPGFLRNICQGKQAGRVVLRIPLAAESMRGQLGASAVVMPHWWTFPHDSQLSHPQD
;
A
#
# COMPACT_ATOMS: atom_id res chain seq x y z
N MET A 1 -44.29 36.04 41.64
CA MET A 1 -43.89 35.43 42.91
C MET A 1 -42.37 35.27 42.92
N TRP A 2 -41.72 36.12 43.72
CA TRP A 2 -40.46 35.92 44.46
C TRP A 2 -39.17 35.47 43.74
N TRP A 3 -38.35 36.47 43.42
CA TRP A 3 -36.89 36.54 43.69
C TRP A 3 -36.60 36.50 45.21
N PRO A 4 -35.34 36.41 45.75
CA PRO A 4 -34.08 37.09 45.33
C PRO A 4 -32.79 36.22 45.37
N SER A 5 -31.67 36.58 44.70
CA SER A 5 -30.54 37.49 45.09
C SER A 5 -29.83 37.07 46.38
N TRP A 6 -28.49 37.09 46.53
CA TRP A 6 -27.59 38.22 46.88
C TRP A 6 -26.11 37.80 46.64
N LEU A 7 -25.30 38.53 45.83
CA LEU A 7 -24.28 39.58 46.14
C LEU A 7 -22.98 39.05 46.83
N ALA A 8 -21.78 39.10 46.21
CA ALA A 8 -20.83 40.24 46.00
C ALA A 8 -20.23 40.75 47.35
N ALA A 9 -18.97 41.16 47.56
CA ALA A 9 -17.83 41.56 46.73
C ALA A 9 -16.56 41.78 47.60
N CYS A 10 -15.43 42.06 46.92
CA CYS A 10 -14.35 43.03 47.25
C CYS A 10 -13.02 42.60 47.95
N LEU A 11 -11.93 42.76 47.16
CA LEU A 11 -10.70 43.59 47.35
C LEU A 11 -9.84 43.37 48.63
N ALA A 12 -8.50 43.27 48.69
CA ALA A 12 -7.31 43.65 47.90
C ALA A 12 -6.33 44.36 48.86
N TRP A 13 -5.13 43.78 49.09
CA TRP A 13 -3.83 44.36 49.52
C TRP A 13 -3.01 43.25 50.20
N ALA A 14 -1.68 43.21 50.32
CA ALA A 14 -0.51 43.75 49.63
C ALA A 14 0.69 43.35 50.54
N ALA A 15 1.79 42.89 49.95
CA ALA A 15 3.17 42.90 50.48
C ALA A 15 3.55 42.07 51.74
N GLY A 16 4.51 41.16 51.55
CA GLY A 16 5.83 41.30 52.18
C GLY A 16 6.26 40.33 53.29
N ALA A 17 7.38 39.66 53.05
CA ALA A 17 8.24 38.86 53.97
C ALA A 17 7.63 37.51 54.42
N GLY A 18 8.32 36.37 54.42
CA GLY A 18 9.75 36.05 54.39
C GLY A 18 9.95 34.85 55.34
N ALA A 19 10.90 33.97 54.99
CA ALA A 19 11.45 32.85 55.78
C ALA A 19 10.88 31.42 55.59
N GLU A 20 11.71 30.64 54.88
CA GLU A 20 12.24 29.31 55.21
C GLU A 20 11.36 28.04 55.13
N SER A 21 11.89 27.10 54.34
CA SER A 21 11.45 25.72 54.12
C SER A 21 11.80 24.78 55.29
N PRO A 22 11.26 23.54 55.28
CA PRO A 22 12.11 22.44 54.82
C PRO A 22 11.41 21.46 53.86
N ALA A 23 12.23 20.85 52.99
CA ALA A 23 11.88 19.86 51.98
C ALA A 23 11.51 18.48 52.57
N PRO A 24 11.00 17.56 51.73
CA PRO A 24 11.83 16.37 51.49
C PRO A 24 11.89 15.87 50.03
N LEU A 25 13.12 15.54 49.64
CA LEU A 25 13.60 14.33 48.94
C LEU A 25 12.89 13.87 47.66
N CYS A 26 13.49 14.20 46.51
CA CYS A 26 13.33 13.49 45.26
C CYS A 26 14.70 12.97 44.77
N ALA A 27 14.77 11.69 44.44
CA ALA A 27 16.00 10.98 44.12
C ALA A 27 16.43 11.18 42.65
N SER A 28 17.74 11.35 42.51
CA SER A 28 18.54 11.66 41.32
C SER A 28 18.56 10.58 40.22
N ARG A 29 18.52 11.02 38.95
CA ARG A 29 19.28 10.43 37.83
C ARG A 29 19.84 11.54 36.93
N GLY A 30 21.13 11.44 36.64
CA GLY A 30 22.01 12.54 36.25
C GLY A 30 21.78 13.16 34.87
N LEU A 31 21.90 14.49 34.85
CA LEU A 31 22.12 15.34 33.68
C LEU A 31 23.61 15.68 33.62
N CYS A 32 24.21 15.66 32.42
CA CYS A 32 25.56 16.20 32.20
C CYS A 32 25.57 17.74 32.37
N PRO A 33 26.69 18.35 32.81
CA PRO A 33 26.75 19.77 33.16
C PRO A 33 26.87 20.67 31.91
N ALA A 34 26.25 21.84 31.97
CA ALA A 34 26.35 22.90 30.97
C ALA A 34 27.68 23.68 31.11
N PRO A 35 28.31 24.14 30.00
CA PRO A 35 29.44 25.08 30.06
C PRO A 35 28.94 26.54 30.17
N PRO A 36 29.75 27.47 30.72
CA PRO A 36 29.31 28.82 31.03
C PRO A 36 29.43 29.79 29.83
N GLY A 37 28.36 30.56 29.63
CA GLY A 37 28.36 31.97 29.21
C GLY A 37 29.03 32.37 27.89
N ALA A 38 28.24 32.54 26.83
CA ALA A 38 28.52 33.53 25.77
C ALA A 38 27.19 34.06 25.19
N ASN A 39 27.20 35.36 24.88
CA ASN A 39 26.05 36.23 24.61
C ASN A 39 25.06 35.75 23.52
N ALA A 40 23.82 36.21 23.70
CA ALA A 40 22.66 35.94 22.86
C ALA A 40 22.83 36.40 21.40
N SER A 41 22.74 35.43 20.50
CA SER A 41 22.23 35.57 19.14
C SER A 41 21.48 34.27 18.82
N GLN A 42 20.24 34.37 18.31
CA GLN A 42 19.38 33.22 18.04
C GLN A 42 20.11 32.13 17.22
N PRO A 43 20.02 30.84 17.58
CA PRO A 43 20.56 29.79 16.74
C PRO A 43 19.61 29.60 15.55
N GLY A 44 20.08 29.98 14.37
CA GLY A 44 19.49 29.55 13.10
C GLY A 44 19.41 28.03 13.05
N THR A 45 18.36 27.52 12.42
CA THR A 45 18.11 26.10 12.13
C THR A 45 19.40 25.39 11.73
N GLY A 46 19.93 24.58 12.65
CA GLY A 46 21.24 23.94 12.53
C GLY A 46 21.31 23.00 11.33
N GLN A 47 21.97 23.44 10.26
CA GLN A 47 22.46 22.53 9.23
C GLN A 47 23.59 21.71 9.84
N CYS A 48 23.40 20.40 9.98
CA CYS A 48 24.46 19.52 10.43
C CYS A 48 25.52 19.42 9.32
N PRO A 49 26.82 19.70 9.59
CA PRO A 49 27.86 19.43 8.62
C PRO A 49 27.86 17.93 8.27
N ARG A 50 28.16 17.58 7.01
CA ARG A 50 27.99 16.21 6.48
C ARG A 50 28.52 15.14 7.44
N GLY A 51 27.68 14.14 7.73
CA GLY A 51 28.09 12.92 8.41
C GLY A 51 28.22 13.11 9.91
N ALA A 52 27.12 13.45 10.58
CA ALA A 52 27.12 13.46 12.04
C ALA A 52 27.47 12.05 12.54
N THR A 53 28.57 11.95 13.29
CA THR A 53 29.04 10.69 13.89
C THR A 53 28.40 10.42 15.25
N ASP A 54 27.68 11.41 15.79
CA ASP A 54 26.89 11.30 17.01
C ASP A 54 25.54 12.02 16.86
N LEU A 55 24.63 11.72 17.79
CA LEU A 55 23.30 12.32 17.83
C LEU A 55 23.24 13.58 18.72
N CYS A 56 24.37 14.07 19.24
CA CYS A 56 24.37 15.23 20.15
C CYS A 56 24.16 16.54 19.40
N ALA A 57 24.68 16.65 18.17
CA ALA A 57 24.47 17.80 17.28
C ALA A 57 23.33 17.58 16.26
N TRP A 58 22.60 16.46 16.35
CA TRP A 58 21.48 16.11 15.48
C TRP A 58 20.15 16.28 16.23
N ALA A 59 19.20 16.99 15.62
CA ALA A 59 17.95 17.33 16.28
C ALA A 59 16.74 17.06 15.37
N LEU A 60 15.61 16.80 16.02
CA LEU A 60 14.30 16.71 15.37
C LEU A 60 13.47 17.93 15.75
N SER A 61 12.42 18.19 14.97
CA SER A 61 11.40 19.17 15.34
C SER A 61 10.02 18.54 15.23
N SER A 62 9.20 18.71 16.26
CA SER A 62 7.75 18.45 16.20
C SER A 62 6.94 19.74 16.06
N GLN A 63 7.60 20.90 16.13
CA GLN A 63 6.95 22.20 16.32
C GLN A 63 6.06 22.58 15.14
N SER A 64 6.49 22.28 13.91
CA SER A 64 5.68 22.48 12.71
C SER A 64 4.38 21.67 12.65
N LEU A 65 4.20 20.66 13.50
CA LEU A 65 2.94 19.92 13.64
C LEU A 65 2.16 20.31 14.89
N LEU A 66 2.82 20.87 15.90
CA LEU A 66 2.20 21.30 17.14
C LEU A 66 1.61 22.70 17.05
N ASP A 67 2.33 23.64 16.45
CA ASP A 67 1.89 25.04 16.31
C ASP A 67 0.59 25.19 15.49
N PRO A 68 0.42 24.49 14.34
CA PRO A 68 -0.76 24.67 13.52
C PRO A 68 -1.96 23.83 13.97
N PHE A 69 -1.92 23.05 15.04
CA PHE A 69 -3.07 22.20 15.40
C PHE A 69 -3.36 22.13 16.89
N PRO A 70 -4.64 22.05 17.30
CA PRO A 70 -4.96 21.62 18.64
C PRO A 70 -4.43 20.19 18.85
N VAL A 71 -3.87 19.98 20.04
CA VAL A 71 -3.32 18.71 20.51
C VAL A 71 -4.28 18.14 21.55
N ASP A 72 -4.36 16.82 21.64
CA ASP A 72 -5.14 16.15 22.67
C ASP A 72 -4.77 16.65 24.08
N VAL A 73 -5.78 17.10 24.82
CA VAL A 73 -5.61 17.64 26.17
C VAL A 73 -5.31 16.55 27.19
N ILE A 74 -5.71 15.30 26.91
CA ILE A 74 -5.50 14.16 27.80
C ILE A 74 -4.09 13.59 27.54
N GLN A 75 -3.22 13.69 28.54
CA GLN A 75 -1.83 13.21 28.45
C GLN A 75 -1.69 11.73 28.82
N GLU A 76 -2.66 11.17 29.53
CA GLU A 76 -2.66 9.77 29.93
C GLU A 76 -2.79 8.86 28.71
N ASN A 77 -1.91 7.86 28.62
CA ASN A 77 -1.91 6.89 27.54
C ASN A 77 -2.82 5.70 27.84
N TYR A 78 -4.09 5.82 27.43
CA TYR A 78 -5.06 4.74 27.42
C TYR A 78 -5.96 4.85 26.20
N VAL A 79 -6.50 3.71 25.76
CA VAL A 79 -7.33 3.62 24.55
C VAL A 79 -8.64 4.38 24.74
N ARG A 80 -8.95 5.28 23.81
CA ARG A 80 -10.15 6.12 23.83
C ARG A 80 -10.49 6.64 22.44
N ASN A 81 -11.70 7.19 22.29
CA ASN A 81 -12.03 8.01 21.14
C ASN A 81 -11.60 9.46 21.38
N VAL A 82 -10.71 9.96 20.54
CA VAL A 82 -10.18 11.32 20.57
C VAL A 82 -10.97 12.21 19.59
N ARG A 83 -11.19 13.50 19.92
CA ARG A 83 -11.92 14.47 19.08
C ARG A 83 -11.28 15.85 19.14
N ASN A 84 -11.59 16.71 18.18
CA ASN A 84 -11.18 18.13 18.11
C ASN A 84 -9.66 18.37 18.11
N CYS A 85 -8.86 17.38 17.73
CA CYS A 85 -7.41 17.49 17.57
C CYS A 85 -6.90 16.56 16.45
N ILE A 86 -5.67 16.80 16.00
CA ILE A 86 -4.99 15.96 14.99
C ILE A 86 -4.08 14.91 15.65
N PHE A 87 -3.42 15.29 16.75
CA PHE A 87 -2.40 14.47 17.40
C PHE A 87 -2.65 14.34 18.90
N SER A 88 -2.29 13.18 19.45
CA SER A 88 -2.05 13.00 20.90
C SER A 88 -0.56 12.90 21.16
N VAL A 89 -0.07 13.59 22.19
CA VAL A 89 1.31 13.40 22.68
C VAL A 89 1.40 12.05 23.37
N VAL A 90 2.29 11.19 22.89
CA VAL A 90 2.48 9.86 23.46
C VAL A 90 3.90 9.40 23.21
N TYR A 91 4.55 8.91 24.27
CA TYR A 91 5.94 8.47 24.21
C TYR A 91 6.03 6.97 23.89
N PRO A 92 7.02 6.55 23.07
CA PRO A 92 7.32 5.14 22.87
C PRO A 92 7.49 4.40 24.20
N THR A 93 7.04 3.14 24.22
CA THR A 93 7.32 2.21 25.32
C THR A 93 8.45 1.27 24.87
N PRO A 94 9.67 1.39 25.41
CA PRO A 94 10.77 0.48 25.05
C PRO A 94 10.42 -0.99 25.31
N PHE A 95 11.10 -1.90 24.61
CA PHE A 95 11.05 -3.32 24.97
C PHE A 95 11.80 -3.57 26.29
N LYS A 96 11.40 -4.62 27.01
CA LYS A 96 11.98 -4.98 28.32
C LYS A 96 13.20 -5.87 28.18
N SER A 97 13.16 -6.82 27.24
CA SER A 97 14.25 -7.74 26.98
C SER A 97 15.30 -7.14 26.05
N ARG A 98 16.36 -7.91 25.79
CA ARG A 98 17.45 -7.55 24.89
C ARG A 98 16.91 -7.17 23.50
N ILE A 99 17.36 -6.03 23.01
CA ILE A 99 17.14 -5.55 21.65
C ILE A 99 18.41 -5.67 20.80
N ARG A 100 18.26 -5.79 19.48
CA ARG A 100 19.35 -5.86 18.51
C ARG A 100 19.00 -5.05 17.28
N LEU A 101 19.96 -4.24 16.82
CA LEU A 101 19.91 -3.61 15.50
C LEU A 101 20.24 -4.65 14.46
N VAL A 102 19.24 -5.03 13.66
CA VAL A 102 19.35 -6.10 12.67
C VAL A 102 19.80 -5.56 11.33
N ALA A 103 19.18 -4.49 10.84
CA ALA A 103 19.51 -3.92 9.55
C ALA A 103 19.36 -2.40 9.58
N VAL A 104 20.13 -1.72 8.74
CA VAL A 104 20.05 -0.27 8.50
C VAL A 104 20.13 0.03 7.01
N SER A 105 19.35 0.98 6.52
CA SER A 105 19.51 1.49 5.16
C SER A 105 20.57 2.58 5.16
N LYS A 106 21.73 2.27 4.56
CA LYS A 106 22.87 3.20 4.48
C LYS A 106 22.48 4.49 3.77
N GLU A 107 21.74 4.39 2.67
CA GLU A 107 21.30 5.54 1.90
C GLU A 107 20.36 6.44 2.70
N VAL A 108 19.42 5.85 3.46
CA VAL A 108 18.53 6.63 4.32
C VAL A 108 19.32 7.35 5.42
N LEU A 109 20.29 6.69 6.04
CA LEU A 109 21.12 7.34 7.06
C LEU A 109 21.95 8.49 6.48
N GLU A 110 22.73 8.23 5.42
CA GLU A 110 23.70 9.18 4.90
C GLU A 110 23.10 10.27 4.01
N ASN A 111 22.03 9.97 3.26
CA ASN A 111 21.46 10.90 2.28
C ASN A 111 20.15 11.53 2.70
N ILE A 112 19.42 10.92 3.64
CA ILE A 112 18.17 11.49 4.17
C ILE A 112 18.37 12.07 5.57
N LEU A 113 19.03 11.33 6.47
CA LEU A 113 19.20 11.75 7.87
C LEU A 113 20.51 12.49 8.14
N ASP A 114 21.39 12.59 7.13
CA ASP A 114 22.73 13.18 7.22
C ASP A 114 23.62 12.60 8.35
N LEU A 115 23.33 11.35 8.73
CA LEU A 115 24.06 10.59 9.74
C LEU A 115 25.13 9.73 9.06
N ASP A 116 26.35 9.75 9.59
CA ASP A 116 27.39 8.83 9.14
C ASP A 116 27.01 7.38 9.50
N ILE A 117 27.31 6.42 8.63
CA ILE A 117 26.94 5.01 8.87
C ILE A 117 27.55 4.40 10.14
N SER A 118 28.61 5.00 10.72
CA SER A 118 29.21 4.60 11.99
C SER A 118 28.26 4.73 13.19
N VAL A 119 27.24 5.60 13.12
CA VAL A 119 26.26 5.76 14.21
C VAL A 119 25.56 4.45 14.57
N LYS A 120 25.44 3.52 13.61
CA LYS A 120 24.82 2.20 13.83
C LYS A 120 25.51 1.38 14.93
N GLY A 121 26.78 1.67 15.24
CA GLY A 121 27.56 1.01 16.29
C GLY A 121 27.40 1.65 17.67
N THR A 122 26.71 2.78 17.78
CA THR A 122 26.58 3.54 19.03
C THR A 122 25.37 3.08 19.85
N SER A 123 25.50 3.13 21.18
CA SER A 123 24.38 2.88 22.09
C SER A 123 23.26 3.92 21.91
N ASP A 124 23.64 5.18 21.66
CA ASP A 124 22.69 6.28 21.47
C ASP A 124 21.78 6.07 20.26
N PHE A 125 22.33 5.65 19.12
CA PHE A 125 21.53 5.33 17.95
C PHE A 125 20.61 4.14 18.21
N LEU A 126 21.11 3.09 18.88
CA LEU A 126 20.29 1.93 19.24
C LEU A 126 19.09 2.34 20.10
N GLN A 127 19.30 3.16 21.14
CA GLN A 127 18.24 3.66 22.01
C GLN A 127 17.27 4.57 21.27
N PHE A 128 17.76 5.41 20.37
CA PHE A 128 16.91 6.26 19.53
C PHE A 128 15.96 5.42 18.67
N VAL A 129 16.50 4.51 17.85
CA VAL A 129 15.69 3.75 16.89
C VAL A 129 14.86 2.63 17.53
N SER A 130 15.08 2.34 18.83
CA SER A 130 14.24 1.45 19.63
C SER A 130 13.22 2.18 20.50
N GLY A 131 13.17 3.52 20.46
CA GLY A 131 12.29 4.34 21.29
C GLY A 131 12.69 4.43 22.76
N GLY A 132 13.92 4.06 23.11
CA GLY A 132 14.50 4.19 24.46
C GLY A 132 15.05 5.59 24.78
N LYS A 133 15.34 6.40 23.76
CA LYS A 133 15.81 7.78 23.91
C LYS A 133 15.02 8.71 23.01
N VAL A 134 14.53 9.81 23.58
CA VAL A 134 13.91 10.92 22.85
C VAL A 134 15.02 11.90 22.48
N ILE A 135 15.08 12.31 21.23
CA ILE A 135 16.10 13.22 20.71
C ILE A 135 15.71 14.67 21.01
N SER A 136 16.70 15.56 21.11
CA SER A 136 16.46 16.98 21.30
C SER A 136 15.48 17.54 20.25
N GLY A 137 14.52 18.35 20.71
CA GLY A 137 13.45 18.95 19.88
C GLY A 137 12.31 18.00 19.47
N SER A 138 12.40 16.71 19.81
CA SER A 138 11.33 15.73 19.59
C SER A 138 10.25 15.82 20.67
N VAL A 139 9.01 16.01 20.23
CA VAL A 139 7.80 15.68 20.99
C VAL A 139 7.10 14.54 20.26
N PRO A 140 7.16 13.29 20.77
CA PRO A 140 6.52 12.16 20.13
C PRO A 140 4.99 12.27 20.07
N LEU A 141 4.43 12.01 18.88
CA LEU A 141 3.01 12.13 18.57
C LEU A 141 2.43 10.81 18.06
N ALA A 142 1.12 10.64 18.24
CA ALA A 142 0.33 9.67 17.49
C ALA A 142 -0.78 10.40 16.74
N HIS A 143 -0.95 10.09 15.47
CA HIS A 143 -1.91 10.74 14.58
C HIS A 143 -3.30 10.11 14.70
N ARG A 144 -4.32 10.95 14.84
CA ARG A 144 -5.74 10.57 14.73
C ARG A 144 -6.17 10.57 13.26
N TYR A 145 -6.69 9.44 12.79
CA TYR A 145 -7.34 9.33 11.49
C TYR A 145 -8.50 8.33 11.56
N GLY A 146 -9.32 8.27 10.52
CA GLY A 146 -10.36 7.26 10.31
C GLY A 146 -10.12 6.53 9.01
N GLY A 147 -11.11 5.80 8.52
CA GLY A 147 -11.02 5.24 7.17
C GLY A 147 -12.10 4.21 6.86
N HIS A 148 -12.30 3.99 5.56
CA HIS A 148 -13.09 2.89 5.04
C HIS A 148 -12.21 1.63 4.94
N GLN A 149 -12.49 0.64 5.78
CA GLN A 149 -11.83 -0.67 5.76
C GLN A 149 -12.72 -1.66 5.02
N PHE A 150 -12.18 -2.31 3.99
CA PHE A 150 -12.93 -3.21 3.11
C PHE A 150 -14.21 -2.58 2.50
N GLY A 151 -14.21 -1.26 2.32
CA GLY A 151 -15.33 -0.50 1.76
C GLY A 151 -16.31 0.07 2.79
N SER A 152 -16.21 -0.33 4.07
CA SER A 152 -17.09 0.12 5.15
C SER A 152 -16.39 1.11 6.07
N TRP A 153 -17.08 2.16 6.50
CA TRP A 153 -16.53 3.13 7.46
C TRP A 153 -16.21 2.45 8.80
N ALA A 154 -14.93 2.48 9.20
CA ALA A 154 -14.45 1.80 10.42
C ALA A 154 -14.45 2.68 11.67
N GLY A 155 -14.93 3.93 11.55
CA GLY A 155 -14.88 4.91 12.62
C GLY A 155 -13.48 5.45 12.86
N GLN A 156 -13.17 5.75 14.12
CA GLN A 156 -11.85 6.24 14.51
C GLN A 156 -10.82 5.11 14.52
N LEU A 157 -9.74 5.34 13.78
CA LEU A 157 -8.52 4.57 13.77
C LEU A 157 -7.42 5.43 14.42
N GLY A 158 -6.30 5.63 13.75
CA GLY A 158 -5.15 6.35 14.27
C GLY A 158 -3.91 5.47 14.37
N ASP A 159 -2.79 6.09 14.73
CA ASP A 159 -1.51 5.42 14.90
C ASP A 159 -1.53 4.48 16.11
N GLY A 160 -2.18 3.31 15.98
CA GLY A 160 -2.42 2.38 17.08
C GLY A 160 -1.19 1.59 17.55
N ARG A 161 -0.07 1.68 16.82
CA ARG A 161 1.20 1.01 17.15
C ARG A 161 2.40 1.78 16.60
N ALA A 162 2.25 3.07 16.34
CA ALA A 162 3.28 3.88 15.72
C ALA A 162 3.40 5.20 16.46
N HIS A 163 4.63 5.71 16.55
CA HIS A 163 4.92 6.99 17.19
C HIS A 163 5.68 7.85 16.19
N LEU A 164 5.12 8.99 15.80
CA LEU A 164 5.81 10.03 15.04
C LEU A 164 6.76 10.71 16.00
N ILE A 165 8.05 10.42 15.87
CA ILE A 165 9.10 10.88 16.78
C ILE A 165 9.66 12.24 16.36
N GLY A 166 9.18 12.84 15.27
CA GLY A 166 9.53 14.19 14.86
C GLY A 166 9.89 14.28 13.39
N ILE A 167 10.21 15.49 12.96
CA ILE A 167 10.56 15.84 11.59
C ILE A 167 12.03 16.19 11.53
N TYR A 168 12.73 15.58 10.58
CA TYR A 168 14.09 15.94 10.23
C TYR A 168 14.08 16.78 8.94
N THR A 169 14.83 17.88 8.92
CA THR A 169 15.09 18.63 7.69
C THR A 169 16.53 18.37 7.29
N ASN A 170 16.74 17.75 6.14
CA ASN A 170 18.07 17.38 5.70
C ASN A 170 18.83 18.57 5.10
N ARG A 171 20.11 18.37 4.79
CA ARG A 171 21.01 19.35 4.15
C ARG A 171 20.51 19.87 2.80
N HIS A 172 19.57 19.18 2.17
CA HIS A 172 18.94 19.60 0.91
C HIS A 172 17.68 20.44 1.15
N GLY A 173 17.35 20.77 2.40
CA GLY A 173 16.14 21.50 2.77
C GLY A 173 14.88 20.63 2.74
N GLU A 174 15.03 19.31 2.57
CA GLU A 174 13.89 18.42 2.50
C GLU A 174 13.44 17.95 3.88
N ARG A 175 12.14 17.97 4.11
CA ARG A 175 11.52 17.51 5.35
C ARG A 175 11.14 16.03 5.28
N TRP A 176 11.40 15.31 6.37
CA TRP A 176 11.10 13.89 6.52
C TRP A 176 10.50 13.63 7.90
N GLU A 177 9.30 13.04 7.92
CA GLU A 177 8.60 12.62 9.13
C GLU A 177 9.06 11.22 9.56
N LEU A 178 9.66 11.11 10.75
CA LEU A 178 10.20 9.86 11.28
C LEU A 178 9.18 9.19 12.20
N GLN A 179 8.87 7.91 11.93
CA GLN A 179 7.93 7.15 12.73
C GLN A 179 8.53 5.82 13.19
N LEU A 180 8.40 5.50 14.48
CA LEU A 180 8.74 4.18 15.02
C LEU A 180 7.49 3.30 15.02
N LYS A 181 7.43 2.29 14.16
CA LYS A 181 6.32 1.32 14.12
C LYS A 181 6.64 0.10 14.98
N GLY A 182 5.72 -0.27 15.87
CA GLY A 182 5.87 -1.36 16.85
C GLY A 182 6.36 -0.92 18.24
N SER A 183 6.40 0.39 18.47
CA SER A 183 7.08 1.02 19.60
C SER A 183 6.19 1.25 20.84
N GLY A 184 4.97 0.71 20.89
CA GLY A 184 4.13 0.75 22.09
C GLY A 184 2.67 1.12 21.83
N LYS A 185 1.86 1.09 22.88
CA LYS A 185 0.44 1.48 22.82
C LYS A 185 0.28 2.99 22.70
N THR A 186 -0.82 3.39 22.09
CA THR A 186 -1.28 4.77 21.96
C THR A 186 -2.78 4.83 22.29
N PRO A 187 -3.39 6.02 22.38
CA PRO A 187 -4.84 6.16 22.50
C PRO A 187 -5.63 5.46 21.37
N TYR A 188 -4.98 5.21 20.24
CA TYR A 188 -5.56 4.63 19.02
C TYR A 188 -5.31 3.12 18.90
N SER A 189 -4.72 2.45 19.90
CA SER A 189 -4.38 1.02 19.80
C SER A 189 -5.60 0.08 19.69
N ARG A 190 -6.81 0.55 19.98
CA ARG A 190 -8.04 -0.28 20.05
C ARG A 190 -7.78 -1.50 20.94
N SER A 191 -8.01 -2.72 20.44
CA SER A 191 -7.70 -3.97 21.15
C SER A 191 -6.24 -4.44 20.99
N GLY A 192 -5.43 -3.73 20.20
CA GLY A 192 -4.04 -4.07 19.94
C GLY A 192 -3.09 -3.79 21.12
N ASP A 193 -1.95 -4.46 21.12
CA ASP A 193 -0.89 -4.31 22.13
C ASP A 193 0.13 -3.20 21.80
N GLY A 194 -0.02 -2.52 20.66
CA GLY A 194 0.90 -1.48 20.21
C GLY A 194 2.24 -1.99 19.67
N ARG A 195 2.42 -3.31 19.51
CA ARG A 195 3.67 -3.94 19.05
C ARG A 195 3.61 -4.39 17.59
N ALA A 196 4.78 -4.47 16.97
CA ALA A 196 4.99 -5.16 15.70
C ALA A 196 5.84 -6.41 15.96
N VAL A 197 5.72 -7.40 15.07
CA VAL A 197 6.47 -8.65 15.18
C VAL A 197 7.59 -8.71 14.15
N LEU A 198 8.56 -9.59 14.39
CA LEU A 198 9.72 -9.80 13.54
C LEU A 198 9.32 -10.01 12.06
N ARG A 199 8.36 -10.90 11.80
CA ARG A 199 7.94 -11.23 10.43
C ARG A 199 7.41 -10.03 9.65
N SER A 200 6.48 -9.26 10.23
CA SER A 200 5.91 -8.08 9.55
C SER A 200 6.98 -7.00 9.38
N SER A 201 7.85 -6.83 10.36
CA SER A 201 8.88 -5.78 10.36
C SER A 201 9.99 -6.04 9.34
N VAL A 202 10.42 -7.31 9.19
CA VAL A 202 11.35 -7.71 8.11
C VAL A 202 10.75 -7.44 6.73
N ARG A 203 9.48 -7.81 6.53
CA ARG A 203 8.77 -7.59 5.27
C ARG A 203 8.63 -6.11 4.93
N GLU A 204 8.21 -5.29 5.89
CA GLU A 204 8.05 -3.84 5.70
C GLU A 204 9.40 -3.17 5.42
N PHE A 205 10.46 -3.50 6.18
CA PHE A 205 11.80 -2.96 5.95
C PHE A 205 12.31 -3.27 4.53
N LEU A 206 12.24 -4.53 4.10
CA LEU A 206 12.71 -4.94 2.78
C LEU A 206 11.85 -4.36 1.64
N CYS A 207 10.52 -4.34 1.80
CA CYS A 207 9.62 -3.91 0.73
C CYS A 207 9.65 -2.40 0.51
N SER A 208 9.77 -1.61 1.59
CA SER A 208 9.92 -0.15 1.50
C SER A 208 11.11 0.22 0.61
N GLU A 209 12.27 -0.38 0.87
CA GLU A 209 13.46 -0.09 0.07
C GLU A 209 13.39 -0.74 -1.32
N ALA A 210 12.83 -1.95 -1.46
CA ALA A 210 12.66 -2.57 -2.77
C ALA A 210 11.80 -1.72 -3.73
N MET A 211 10.70 -1.15 -3.22
CA MET A 211 9.83 -0.26 -4.00
C MET A 211 10.56 1.01 -4.41
N HIS A 212 11.37 1.58 -3.52
CA HIS A 212 12.21 2.74 -3.82
C HIS A 212 13.18 2.44 -4.99
N TYR A 213 13.93 1.34 -4.94
CA TYR A 213 14.88 0.98 -5.99
C TYR A 213 14.23 0.46 -7.28
N LEU A 214 12.95 0.09 -7.24
CA LEU A 214 12.12 -0.12 -8.44
C LEU A 214 11.65 1.20 -9.07
N GLY A 215 11.92 2.34 -8.44
CA GLY A 215 11.48 3.66 -8.91
C GLY A 215 10.02 3.97 -8.58
N ILE A 216 9.42 3.27 -7.61
CA ILE A 216 8.03 3.47 -7.19
C ILE A 216 7.98 4.37 -5.96
N PRO A 217 7.19 5.47 -5.97
CA PRO A 217 7.06 6.36 -4.82
C PRO A 217 6.60 5.61 -3.56
N THR A 218 7.33 5.77 -2.47
CA THR A 218 7.11 5.00 -1.24
C THR A 218 7.73 5.65 0.00
N SER A 219 7.21 5.29 1.18
CA SER A 219 7.93 5.44 2.46
C SER A 219 9.27 4.67 2.47
N ARG A 220 10.25 5.21 3.18
CA ARG A 220 11.59 4.61 3.35
C ARG A 220 11.73 3.93 4.71
N ALA A 221 12.66 2.98 4.82
CA ALA A 221 12.95 2.29 6.08
C ALA A 221 14.42 2.48 6.50
N ALA A 222 14.65 3.21 7.60
CA ALA A 222 16.00 3.49 8.08
C ALA A 222 16.61 2.32 8.86
N SER A 223 15.83 1.67 9.74
CA SER A 223 16.36 0.61 10.60
C SER A 223 15.32 -0.43 10.98
N LEU A 224 15.82 -1.64 11.24
CA LEU A 224 15.06 -2.77 11.80
C LEU A 224 15.67 -3.19 13.14
N ILE A 225 14.88 -3.10 14.20
CA ILE A 225 15.19 -3.56 15.55
C ILE A 225 14.40 -4.81 15.86
N VAL A 226 15.04 -5.79 16.50
CA VAL A 226 14.39 -7.01 16.97
C VAL A 226 14.61 -7.17 18.47
N SER A 227 13.54 -7.52 19.18
CA SER A 227 13.54 -7.78 20.61
C SER A 227 13.36 -9.27 20.91
N ASP A 228 13.82 -9.69 22.08
CA ASP A 228 13.51 -11.00 22.65
C ASP A 228 12.15 -11.03 23.39
N ASP A 229 11.45 -9.88 23.47
CA ASP A 229 10.09 -9.82 24.04
C ASP A 229 9.08 -10.64 23.21
N ASP A 230 8.27 -11.42 23.92
CA ASP A 230 7.14 -12.16 23.35
C ASP A 230 5.99 -11.22 23.00
N VAL A 231 5.50 -11.35 21.76
CA VAL A 231 4.33 -10.66 21.24
C VAL A 231 3.36 -11.71 20.72
N TRP A 232 2.15 -11.73 21.29
CA TRP A 232 1.13 -12.73 20.96
C TRP A 232 0.43 -12.36 19.66
N ARG A 233 0.49 -13.23 18.65
CA ARG A 233 -0.19 -13.02 17.37
C ARG A 233 -0.89 -14.28 16.92
N ASP A 234 -2.12 -14.10 16.48
CA ASP A 234 -2.71 -15.00 15.52
C ASP A 234 -2.21 -14.59 14.13
N GLN A 235 -1.33 -15.40 13.52
CA GLN A 235 -0.69 -15.03 12.26
C GLN A 235 -1.67 -15.07 11.09
N PHE A 236 -2.64 -15.98 11.14
CA PHE A 236 -3.57 -16.27 10.04
C PHE A 236 -5.02 -15.91 10.39
N TYR A 237 -5.25 -15.39 11.59
CA TYR A 237 -6.58 -15.05 12.13
C TYR A 237 -7.50 -16.28 12.22
N ASP A 238 -6.92 -17.46 12.42
CA ASP A 238 -7.60 -18.77 12.47
C ASP A 238 -7.91 -19.24 13.91
N GLY A 239 -7.67 -18.37 14.89
CA GLY A 239 -7.77 -18.65 16.33
C GLY A 239 -6.49 -19.19 16.97
N ASN A 240 -5.44 -19.51 16.18
CA ASN A 240 -4.21 -20.11 16.69
C ASN A 240 -3.16 -19.05 17.08
N ILE A 241 -3.34 -18.47 18.26
CA ILE A 241 -2.39 -17.49 18.80
C ILE A 241 -1.04 -18.16 19.10
N ARG A 242 0.04 -17.59 18.54
CA ARG A 242 1.42 -17.99 18.77
C ARG A 242 2.24 -16.82 19.32
N LYS A 243 3.31 -17.16 20.03
CA LYS A 243 4.34 -16.19 20.41
C LYS A 243 5.22 -15.90 19.20
N GLU A 244 5.36 -14.63 18.86
CA GLU A 244 6.36 -14.14 17.92
C GLU A 244 7.24 -13.10 18.63
N ARG A 245 8.47 -12.92 18.14
CA ARG A 245 9.37 -11.91 18.69
C ARG A 245 8.94 -10.50 18.28
N GLY A 246 9.02 -9.56 19.22
CA GLY A 246 8.78 -8.14 18.96
C GLY A 246 9.84 -7.52 18.04
N ALA A 247 9.43 -6.49 17.28
CA ALA A 247 10.33 -5.71 16.44
C ALA A 247 9.84 -4.27 16.29
N ILE A 248 10.76 -3.38 15.93
CA ILE A 248 10.48 -1.97 15.59
C ILE A 248 11.12 -1.65 14.24
N VAL A 249 10.38 -0.93 13.39
CA VAL A 249 10.91 -0.33 12.16
C VAL A 249 10.91 1.19 12.33
N LEU A 250 12.06 1.83 12.11
CA LEU A 250 12.10 3.27 11.89
C LEU A 250 11.80 3.53 10.41
N ARG A 251 10.62 4.10 10.15
CA ARG A 251 10.14 4.43 8.82
C ARG A 251 10.07 5.94 8.61
N LEU A 252 10.27 6.38 7.38
CA LEU A 252 10.33 7.78 6.99
C LEU A 252 9.40 8.02 5.81
N ALA A 253 8.71 9.16 5.82
CA ALA A 253 7.95 9.65 4.68
C ALA A 253 8.04 11.17 4.62
N LYS A 254 7.74 11.77 3.47
CA LYS A 254 7.56 13.23 3.39
C LYS A 254 6.35 13.68 4.22
N SER A 255 5.32 12.83 4.28
CA SER A 255 4.15 13.01 5.12
C SER A 255 3.47 11.66 5.43
N TRP A 256 2.93 11.51 6.64
CA TRP A 256 2.05 10.41 7.03
C TRP A 256 0.55 10.74 6.93
N PHE A 257 0.17 11.89 6.35
CA PHE A 257 -1.24 12.21 6.09
C PHE A 257 -1.83 11.35 4.99
N ARG A 258 -3.10 10.98 5.19
CA ARG A 258 -3.81 9.96 4.41
C ARG A 258 -5.20 10.45 4.09
N ILE A 259 -5.90 9.79 3.16
CA ILE A 259 -7.30 10.10 2.89
C ILE A 259 -8.11 10.04 4.21
N GLY A 260 -7.85 9.02 5.03
CA GLY A 260 -8.44 8.84 6.35
C GLY A 260 -8.24 10.00 7.35
N SER A 261 -7.20 10.81 7.17
CA SER A 261 -6.92 11.99 8.01
C SER A 261 -7.93 13.11 7.78
N LEU A 262 -8.41 13.26 6.54
CA LEU A 262 -9.46 14.22 6.20
C LEU A 262 -10.85 13.64 6.45
N GLU A 263 -11.04 12.35 6.19
CA GLU A 263 -12.33 11.67 6.40
C GLU A 263 -12.80 11.75 7.85
N ILE A 264 -11.91 11.56 8.84
CA ILE A 264 -12.31 11.59 10.25
C ILE A 264 -12.85 12.96 10.68
N LEU A 265 -12.27 14.04 10.15
CA LEU A 265 -12.66 15.41 10.46
C LEU A 265 -14.00 15.74 9.79
N ALA A 266 -14.15 15.35 8.52
CA ALA A 266 -15.42 15.50 7.80
C ALA A 266 -16.57 14.73 8.48
N HIS A 267 -16.35 13.47 8.86
CA HIS A 267 -17.34 12.65 9.56
C HIS A 267 -17.69 13.18 10.96
N ALA A 268 -16.74 13.84 11.64
CA ALA A 268 -16.97 14.45 12.94
C ALA A 268 -17.60 15.85 12.86
N GLY A 269 -17.73 16.44 11.66
CA GLY A 269 -18.18 17.83 11.47
C GLY A 269 -17.15 18.87 11.91
N GLU A 270 -15.87 18.50 12.06
CA GLU A 270 -14.78 19.36 12.53
C GLU A 270 -14.21 20.20 11.36
N LEU A 271 -15.09 20.94 10.64
CA LEU A 271 -14.77 21.55 9.34
C LEU A 271 -13.68 22.61 9.38
N ASP A 272 -13.59 23.41 10.45
CA ASP A 272 -12.52 24.41 10.57
C ASP A 272 -11.15 23.77 10.78
N LEU A 273 -11.11 22.69 11.56
CA LEU A 273 -9.90 21.90 11.74
C LEU A 273 -9.52 21.17 10.45
N GLN A 274 -10.52 20.68 9.70
CA GLN A 274 -10.31 20.09 8.39
C GLN A 274 -9.71 21.09 7.40
N ARG A 275 -10.25 22.32 7.35
CA ARG A 275 -9.73 23.40 6.49
C ARG A 275 -8.28 23.73 6.84
N ARG A 276 -7.99 23.88 8.14
CA ARG A 276 -6.64 24.15 8.66
C ARG A 276 -5.66 23.03 8.30
N LEU A 277 -6.07 21.78 8.42
CA LEU A 277 -5.24 20.62 8.05
C LEU A 277 -4.99 20.58 6.53
N LEU A 278 -6.02 20.81 5.73
CA LEU A 278 -5.87 20.80 4.27
C LEU A 278 -4.98 21.94 3.77
N ASP A 279 -5.17 23.16 4.30
CA ASP A 279 -4.32 24.31 3.97
C ASP A 279 -2.86 24.04 4.37
N PHE A 280 -2.61 23.45 5.54
CA PHE A 280 -1.27 23.03 5.97
C PHE A 280 -0.64 22.01 5.00
N ILE A 281 -1.40 20.97 4.63
CA ILE A 281 -0.91 19.93 3.70
C ILE A 281 -0.53 20.54 2.34
N ILE A 282 -1.38 21.42 1.81
CA ILE A 282 -1.13 22.09 0.52
C ILE A 282 0.12 22.97 0.61
N GLN A 283 0.19 23.82 1.63
CA GLN A 283 1.32 24.72 1.82
C GLN A 283 2.65 23.98 1.94
N GLU A 284 2.67 22.85 2.64
CA GLU A 284 3.91 22.13 2.96
C GLU A 284 4.34 21.12 1.88
N HIS A 285 3.38 20.52 1.16
CA HIS A 285 3.67 19.40 0.27
C HIS A 285 3.31 19.66 -1.20
N PHE A 286 2.58 20.73 -1.49
CA PHE A 286 2.17 21.12 -2.83
C PHE A 286 2.55 22.58 -3.13
N PRO A 287 3.85 22.94 -3.06
CA PRO A 287 4.31 24.32 -3.16
C PRO A 287 4.01 24.99 -4.51
N SER A 288 3.65 24.21 -5.54
CA SER A 288 3.20 24.72 -6.83
C SER A 288 1.76 25.28 -6.80
N ILE A 289 0.99 24.98 -5.75
CA ILE A 289 -0.39 25.45 -5.59
C ILE A 289 -0.37 26.76 -4.80
N ALA A 290 -0.89 27.83 -5.42
CA ALA A 290 -0.95 29.13 -4.78
C ALA A 290 -2.01 29.16 -3.66
N MET A 291 -1.61 29.54 -2.45
CA MET A 291 -2.52 29.54 -1.28
C MET A 291 -3.62 30.60 -1.37
N ASP A 292 -3.43 31.66 -2.15
CA ASP A 292 -4.41 32.70 -2.42
C ASP A 292 -5.38 32.35 -3.58
N ASP A 293 -5.13 31.26 -4.32
CA ASP A 293 -6.07 30.80 -5.33
C ASP A 293 -7.32 30.19 -4.68
N SER A 294 -8.47 30.73 -5.09
CA SER A 294 -9.79 30.16 -4.83
C SER A 294 -9.91 28.67 -5.16
N ASN A 295 -9.18 28.16 -6.16
CA ASN A 295 -9.23 26.78 -6.64
C ASN A 295 -8.16 25.87 -6.03
N ARG A 296 -7.40 26.30 -5.02
CA ARG A 296 -6.32 25.49 -4.42
C ARG A 296 -6.74 24.07 -4.02
N TYR A 297 -7.97 23.89 -3.51
CA TYR A 297 -8.49 22.56 -3.16
C TYR A 297 -8.80 21.69 -4.38
N LEU A 298 -9.19 22.29 -5.50
CA LEU A 298 -9.36 21.58 -6.77
C LEU A 298 -8.02 21.17 -7.36
N GLU A 299 -7.02 22.06 -7.34
CA GLU A 299 -5.68 21.74 -7.83
C GLU A 299 -5.03 20.63 -7.00
N PHE A 300 -5.18 20.69 -5.67
CA PHE A 300 -4.78 19.62 -4.75
C PHE A 300 -5.46 18.31 -5.14
N PHE A 301 -6.79 18.31 -5.24
CA PHE A 301 -7.54 17.11 -5.58
C PHE A 301 -7.14 16.55 -6.95
N SER A 302 -6.97 17.41 -7.96
CA SER A 302 -6.50 17.02 -9.30
C SER A 302 -5.12 16.37 -9.27
N THR A 303 -4.20 16.91 -8.48
CA THR A 303 -2.85 16.36 -8.29
C THR A 303 -2.93 14.98 -7.66
N VAL A 304 -3.63 14.85 -6.53
CA VAL A 304 -3.78 13.56 -5.81
C VAL A 304 -4.46 12.49 -6.68
N VAL A 305 -5.49 12.86 -7.46
CA VAL A 305 -6.14 11.92 -8.39
C VAL A 305 -5.16 11.43 -9.45
N SER A 306 -4.41 12.33 -10.07
CA SER A 306 -3.47 12.01 -11.15
C SER A 306 -2.30 11.16 -10.66
N GLU A 307 -1.67 11.57 -9.55
CA GLU A 307 -0.52 10.86 -8.98
C GLU A 307 -0.92 9.50 -8.39
N THR A 308 -2.12 9.36 -7.83
CA THR A 308 -2.63 8.06 -7.36
C THR A 308 -2.89 7.11 -8.53
N ALA A 309 -3.43 7.61 -9.65
CA ALA A 309 -3.58 6.82 -10.87
C ALA A 309 -2.23 6.31 -11.38
N ASP A 310 -1.22 7.18 -11.39
CA ASP A 310 0.14 6.85 -11.81
C ASP A 310 0.80 5.84 -10.87
N LEU A 311 0.65 6.01 -9.55
CA LEU A 311 1.16 5.09 -8.54
C LEU A 311 0.59 3.67 -8.74
N ILE A 312 -0.72 3.56 -8.95
CA ILE A 312 -1.35 2.25 -9.15
C ILE A 312 -0.89 1.64 -10.47
N ALA A 313 -0.73 2.41 -11.54
CA ALA A 313 -0.16 1.91 -12.79
C ALA A 313 1.28 1.39 -12.59
N LEU A 314 2.10 2.07 -11.77
CA LEU A 314 3.42 1.59 -11.37
C LEU A 314 3.35 0.27 -10.60
N TRP A 315 2.43 0.14 -9.63
CA TRP A 315 2.21 -1.14 -8.92
C TRP A 315 1.89 -2.28 -9.88
N MET A 316 0.99 -2.03 -10.84
CA MET A 316 0.60 -3.02 -11.84
C MET A 316 1.77 -3.42 -12.74
N SER A 317 2.65 -2.47 -13.10
CA SER A 317 3.81 -2.71 -13.99
C SER A 317 4.87 -3.67 -13.43
N VAL A 318 4.93 -3.80 -12.10
CA VAL A 318 5.83 -4.73 -11.38
C VAL A 318 5.08 -5.88 -10.72
N GLY A 319 3.76 -5.97 -10.92
CA GLY A 319 2.95 -7.05 -10.38
C GLY A 319 2.79 -6.98 -8.85
N PHE A 320 2.83 -5.78 -8.27
CA PHE A 320 2.66 -5.55 -6.84
C PHE A 320 1.18 -5.43 -6.46
N ALA A 321 0.75 -6.29 -5.54
CA ALA A 321 -0.53 -6.20 -4.86
C ALA A 321 -0.32 -5.70 -3.43
N HIS A 322 -0.94 -4.57 -3.09
CA HIS A 322 -0.83 -3.96 -1.75
C HIS A 322 -1.51 -4.80 -0.67
N GLY A 323 -2.64 -5.44 -0.99
CA GLY A 323 -3.37 -6.37 -0.13
C GLY A 323 -4.31 -5.73 0.90
N VAL A 324 -4.14 -4.45 1.24
CA VAL A 324 -5.05 -3.71 2.14
C VAL A 324 -5.20 -2.26 1.67
N CYS A 325 -5.90 -2.05 0.56
CA CYS A 325 -6.10 -0.73 -0.03
C CYS A 325 -7.27 0.03 0.64
N ASN A 326 -7.27 0.11 1.97
CA ASN A 326 -8.19 0.96 2.71
C ASN A 326 -7.84 2.44 2.51
N THR A 327 -8.79 3.36 2.74
CA THR A 327 -8.51 4.80 2.64
C THR A 327 -7.51 5.29 3.69
N ASP A 328 -7.40 4.61 4.84
CA ASP A 328 -6.39 4.88 5.87
C ASP A 328 -4.97 4.39 5.51
N ASN A 329 -4.80 3.74 4.35
CA ASN A 329 -3.50 3.35 3.80
C ASN A 329 -3.17 4.09 2.47
N PHE A 330 -3.99 5.06 2.06
CA PHE A 330 -3.72 5.88 0.88
C PHE A 330 -3.14 7.23 1.32
N SER A 331 -1.85 7.43 1.05
CA SER A 331 -1.17 8.70 1.30
C SER A 331 -1.80 9.82 0.46
N LEU A 332 -1.93 11.01 1.04
CA LEU A 332 -2.31 12.21 0.28
C LEU A 332 -1.21 12.69 -0.67
N LEU A 333 0.02 12.19 -0.54
CA LEU A 333 1.14 12.48 -1.45
C LEU A 333 1.34 11.36 -2.48
N SER A 334 0.36 10.46 -2.62
CA SER A 334 0.39 9.38 -3.60
C SER A 334 1.68 8.54 -3.58
N ILE A 335 2.16 8.24 -2.38
CA ILE A 335 3.25 7.29 -2.12
C ILE A 335 2.72 5.99 -1.49
N THR A 336 3.43 4.89 -1.73
CA THR A 336 3.15 3.59 -1.09
C THR A 336 3.49 3.66 0.40
N ILE A 337 2.54 3.32 1.27
CA ILE A 337 2.73 3.27 2.73
C ILE A 337 2.08 2.01 3.32
N ASP A 338 2.42 1.67 4.57
CA ASP A 338 1.76 0.60 5.33
C ASP A 338 1.79 -0.81 4.70
N TYR A 339 3.00 -1.32 4.51
CA TYR A 339 3.28 -2.69 4.10
C TYR A 339 2.79 -3.73 5.12
N GLY A 340 1.59 -4.25 4.91
CA GLY A 340 1.03 -5.37 5.65
C GLY A 340 1.13 -6.69 4.85
N PRO A 341 -0.01 -7.27 4.44
CA PRO A 341 -0.05 -8.48 3.63
C PRO A 341 0.07 -8.17 2.13
N PHE A 342 1.12 -7.43 1.73
CA PHE A 342 1.42 -7.20 0.33
C PHE A 342 1.99 -8.46 -0.33
N GLY A 343 2.00 -8.49 -1.67
CA GLY A 343 2.74 -9.51 -2.41
C GLY A 343 3.05 -9.08 -3.83
N PHE A 344 4.19 -9.52 -4.35
CA PHE A 344 4.46 -9.49 -5.78
C PHE A 344 3.98 -10.82 -6.39
N MET A 345 3.27 -10.75 -7.52
CA MET A 345 2.84 -11.96 -8.22
C MET A 345 4.05 -12.71 -8.77
N ASP A 346 4.06 -14.04 -8.59
CA ASP A 346 5.01 -14.92 -9.27
C ASP A 346 4.50 -15.19 -10.69
N SER A 347 3.60 -16.16 -10.84
CA SER A 347 2.80 -16.35 -12.06
C SER A 347 1.81 -15.21 -12.26
N TYR A 348 1.60 -14.79 -13.51
CA TYR A 348 0.55 -13.83 -13.82
C TYR A 348 -0.83 -14.40 -13.48
N ASP A 349 -1.54 -13.68 -12.61
CA ASP A 349 -2.89 -14.00 -12.19
C ASP A 349 -3.62 -12.69 -11.81
N PRO A 350 -4.59 -12.23 -12.62
CA PRO A 350 -5.34 -11.01 -12.31
C PRO A 350 -6.18 -11.14 -11.03
N ASN A 351 -6.41 -12.37 -10.56
CA ASN A 351 -7.12 -12.66 -9.31
C ASN A 351 -6.18 -12.92 -8.12
N PHE A 352 -4.88 -12.63 -8.26
CA PHE A 352 -3.92 -12.75 -7.16
C PHE A 352 -4.33 -11.86 -5.97
N VAL A 353 -4.50 -12.49 -4.81
CA VAL A 353 -4.77 -11.84 -3.52
C VAL A 353 -3.65 -12.22 -2.55
N PRO A 354 -2.83 -11.26 -2.08
CA PRO A 354 -1.78 -11.56 -1.10
C PRO A 354 -2.30 -11.58 0.35
N ASN A 355 -3.48 -11.02 0.60
CA ASN A 355 -4.09 -10.91 1.91
C ASN A 355 -5.06 -12.07 2.19
N THR A 356 -4.71 -12.87 3.18
CA THR A 356 -5.48 -14.07 3.59
C THR A 356 -6.84 -13.72 4.16
N SER A 357 -6.97 -12.52 4.73
CA SER A 357 -8.20 -12.04 5.36
C SER A 357 -9.12 -11.30 4.40
N ASP A 358 -8.76 -11.23 3.11
CA ASP A 358 -9.58 -10.66 2.06
C ASP A 358 -10.41 -11.75 1.37
N ASP A 359 -11.35 -12.34 2.13
CA ASP A 359 -12.20 -13.45 1.67
C ASP A 359 -13.00 -13.06 0.40
N GLU A 360 -13.45 -11.80 0.32
CA GLU A 360 -14.17 -11.22 -0.83
C GLU A 360 -13.25 -10.84 -2.00
N ARG A 361 -11.94 -10.93 -1.82
CA ARG A 361 -10.91 -10.60 -2.83
C ARG A 361 -11.03 -9.15 -3.33
N ARG A 362 -11.48 -8.24 -2.48
CA ARG A 362 -11.66 -6.81 -2.79
C ARG A 362 -10.34 -6.20 -3.26
N TYR A 363 -9.23 -6.59 -2.65
CA TYR A 363 -7.89 -6.08 -2.88
C TYR A 363 -7.02 -6.99 -3.76
N LYS A 364 -7.66 -7.84 -4.59
CA LYS A 364 -6.95 -8.56 -5.66
C LYS A 364 -6.26 -7.60 -6.63
N ILE A 365 -5.16 -8.03 -7.23
CA ILE A 365 -4.34 -7.19 -8.11
C ILE A 365 -5.15 -6.54 -9.25
N GLY A 366 -6.02 -7.30 -9.92
CA GLY A 366 -6.86 -6.80 -11.01
C GLY A 366 -7.90 -5.77 -10.59
N ASN A 367 -8.14 -5.58 -9.29
CA ASN A 367 -9.13 -4.61 -8.77
C ASN A 367 -8.48 -3.35 -8.15
N GLN A 368 -7.14 -3.25 -8.10
CA GLN A 368 -6.47 -2.13 -7.42
C GLN A 368 -6.84 -0.77 -8.02
N ALA A 369 -6.99 -0.67 -9.34
CA ALA A 369 -7.39 0.56 -10.01
C ALA A 369 -8.81 1.01 -9.64
N ASN A 370 -9.77 0.08 -9.56
CA ASN A 370 -11.13 0.38 -9.13
C ASN A 370 -11.19 0.77 -7.65
N VAL A 371 -10.37 0.13 -6.80
CA VAL A 371 -10.25 0.51 -5.40
C VAL A 371 -9.61 1.90 -5.24
N GLY A 372 -8.63 2.24 -6.08
CA GLY A 372 -8.07 3.59 -6.15
C GLY A 372 -9.14 4.64 -6.46
N LEU A 373 -9.97 4.39 -7.48
CA LEU A 373 -11.12 5.25 -7.80
C LEU A 373 -12.09 5.37 -6.62
N PHE A 374 -12.42 4.26 -5.98
CA PHE A 374 -13.27 4.26 -4.78
C PHE A 374 -12.67 5.14 -3.67
N ASN A 375 -11.37 4.99 -3.37
CA ASN A 375 -10.70 5.76 -2.33
C ASN A 375 -10.66 7.26 -2.66
N LEU A 376 -10.40 7.62 -3.92
CA LEU A 376 -10.44 9.02 -4.38
C LEU A 376 -11.86 9.59 -4.34
N SER A 377 -12.90 8.77 -4.56
CA SER A 377 -14.29 9.20 -4.36
C SER A 377 -14.59 9.50 -2.89
N LYS A 378 -13.96 8.78 -1.95
CA LYS A 378 -14.05 9.06 -0.51
C LYS A 378 -13.29 10.31 -0.10
N LEU A 379 -12.13 10.55 -0.69
CA LEU A 379 -11.44 11.83 -0.57
C LEU A 379 -12.33 12.99 -1.04
N LEU A 380 -12.94 12.86 -2.22
CA LEU A 380 -13.86 13.88 -2.73
C LEU A 380 -15.05 14.10 -1.79
N GLN A 381 -15.64 13.02 -1.25
CA GLN A 381 -16.72 13.11 -0.25
C GLN A 381 -16.28 13.89 0.99
N ALA A 382 -15.06 13.64 1.50
CA ALA A 382 -14.51 14.38 2.63
C ALA A 382 -14.28 15.86 2.29
N LEU A 383 -13.87 16.20 1.06
CA LEU A 383 -13.61 17.59 0.63
C LEU A 383 -14.88 18.39 0.34
N LYS A 384 -15.99 17.75 -0.07
CA LYS A 384 -17.25 18.42 -0.47
C LYS A 384 -17.74 19.53 0.48
N PRO A 385 -17.70 19.39 1.82
CA PRO A 385 -18.11 20.47 2.73
C PRO A 385 -17.31 21.76 2.60
N LEU A 386 -16.07 21.69 2.09
CA LEU A 386 -15.17 22.82 1.91
C LEU A 386 -15.27 23.48 0.52
N LEU A 387 -16.00 22.86 -0.41
CA LEU A 387 -16.10 23.29 -1.80
C LEU A 387 -17.40 24.04 -2.11
N ASP A 388 -17.31 25.09 -2.92
CA ASP A 388 -18.49 25.75 -3.48
C ASP A 388 -19.21 24.87 -4.55
N PRO A 389 -20.43 25.23 -4.99
CA PRO A 389 -21.17 24.45 -5.98
C PRO A 389 -20.44 24.23 -7.32
N ARG A 390 -19.72 25.24 -7.82
CA ARG A 390 -18.94 25.14 -9.06
C ARG A 390 -17.76 24.20 -8.86
N GLN A 391 -17.04 24.33 -7.75
CA GLN A 391 -15.92 23.47 -7.42
C GLN A 391 -16.34 22.01 -7.26
N LYS A 392 -17.48 21.74 -6.62
CA LYS A 392 -18.04 20.38 -6.54
C LYS A 392 -18.24 19.76 -7.92
N GLN A 393 -18.76 20.52 -8.89
CA GLN A 393 -18.94 20.03 -10.25
C GLN A 393 -17.60 19.75 -10.95
N LEU A 394 -16.63 20.66 -10.82
CA LEU A 394 -15.29 20.49 -11.40
C LEU A 394 -14.54 19.30 -10.79
N ALA A 395 -14.62 19.12 -9.47
CA ALA A 395 -14.01 18.00 -8.77
C ALA A 395 -14.60 16.65 -9.21
N SER A 396 -15.91 16.57 -9.48
CA SER A 396 -16.50 15.36 -10.07
C SER A 396 -15.92 15.06 -11.45
N ARG A 397 -15.75 16.07 -12.31
CA ARG A 397 -15.12 15.89 -13.65
C ARG A 397 -13.66 15.47 -13.56
N ILE A 398 -12.90 16.00 -12.59
CA ILE A 398 -11.53 15.57 -12.30
C ILE A 398 -11.51 14.08 -11.97
N LEU A 399 -12.44 13.61 -11.11
CA LEU A 399 -12.53 12.20 -10.73
C LEU A 399 -12.93 11.30 -11.91
N GLU A 400 -13.82 11.77 -12.80
CA GLU A 400 -14.19 11.07 -14.03
C GLU A 400 -12.96 10.80 -14.94
N GLY A 401 -11.98 11.72 -14.96
CA GLY A 401 -10.73 11.58 -15.73
C GLY A 401 -9.74 10.55 -15.19
N TYR A 402 -9.95 10.01 -13.97
CA TYR A 402 -9.04 9.04 -13.34
C TYR A 402 -8.79 7.81 -14.22
N GLY A 403 -9.86 7.25 -14.80
CA GLY A 403 -9.77 6.01 -15.57
C GLY A 403 -8.88 6.17 -16.82
N GLU A 404 -9.03 7.29 -17.52
CA GLU A 404 -8.20 7.65 -18.67
C GLU A 404 -6.74 7.83 -18.27
N ARG A 405 -6.48 8.57 -17.18
CA ARG A 405 -5.11 8.78 -16.69
C ARG A 405 -4.43 7.47 -16.33
N TYR A 406 -5.09 6.62 -15.55
CA TYR A 406 -4.58 5.30 -15.16
C TYR A 406 -4.27 4.45 -16.40
N TYR A 407 -5.21 4.36 -17.35
CA TYR A 407 -5.03 3.54 -18.54
C TYR A 407 -3.90 4.04 -19.43
N SER A 408 -3.81 5.35 -19.66
CA SER A 408 -2.72 5.96 -20.41
C SER A 408 -1.36 5.64 -19.78
N ARG A 409 -1.23 5.81 -18.46
CA ARG A 409 0.03 5.52 -17.76
C ARG A 409 0.35 4.03 -17.75
N PHE A 410 -0.64 3.17 -17.56
CA PHE A 410 -0.48 1.71 -17.65
C PHE A 410 0.07 1.31 -19.02
N THR A 411 -0.55 1.79 -20.11
CA THR A 411 -0.10 1.49 -21.47
C THR A 411 1.31 2.00 -21.72
N GLU A 412 1.64 3.23 -21.31
CA GLU A 412 2.99 3.78 -21.43
C GLU A 412 4.05 2.88 -20.75
N LEU A 413 3.77 2.44 -19.52
CA LEU A 413 4.66 1.56 -18.77
C LEU A 413 4.84 0.21 -19.48
N PHE A 414 3.76 -0.43 -19.93
CA PHE A 414 3.85 -1.74 -20.59
C PHE A 414 4.48 -1.67 -21.98
N LYS A 415 4.26 -0.58 -22.75
CA LYS A 415 5.01 -0.30 -23.98
C LYS A 415 6.51 -0.22 -23.72
N THR A 416 6.89 0.50 -22.66
CA THR A 416 8.28 0.64 -22.24
C THR A 416 8.88 -0.72 -21.86
N LYS A 417 8.13 -1.55 -21.12
CA LYS A 417 8.53 -2.93 -20.78
C LYS A 417 8.70 -3.83 -22.01
N LEU A 418 7.96 -3.58 -23.08
CA LEU A 418 8.06 -4.29 -24.37
C LEU A 418 9.12 -3.70 -25.31
N GLY A 419 9.73 -2.57 -24.96
CA GLY A 419 10.70 -1.89 -25.81
C GLY A 419 10.09 -1.21 -27.03
N LEU A 420 8.80 -0.88 -27.02
CA LEU A 420 8.13 -0.22 -28.12
C LEU A 420 8.44 1.29 -28.12
N LEU A 421 8.71 1.86 -29.29
CA LEU A 421 8.91 3.31 -29.47
C LEU A 421 7.76 3.91 -30.29
N GLY A 422 7.50 5.20 -30.06
CA GLY A 422 6.41 5.94 -30.71
C GLY A 422 5.02 5.48 -30.29
N GLU A 423 4.00 6.03 -30.93
CA GLU A 423 2.60 5.69 -30.70
C GLU A 423 2.04 4.78 -31.80
N ASN A 424 1.23 3.82 -31.40
CA ASN A 424 0.48 2.96 -32.32
C ASN A 424 -0.79 2.45 -31.64
N GLU A 425 -1.92 2.49 -32.36
CA GLU A 425 -3.22 2.07 -31.83
C GLU A 425 -3.25 0.57 -31.46
N ASP A 426 -2.44 -0.25 -32.12
CA ASP A 426 -2.37 -1.70 -31.88
C ASP A 426 -1.60 -2.08 -30.61
N ASP A 427 -0.90 -1.14 -29.96
CA ASP A 427 -0.04 -1.43 -28.79
C ASP A 427 -0.85 -2.01 -27.62
N ASN A 428 -2.07 -1.52 -27.41
CA ASN A 428 -2.98 -2.01 -26.38
C ASN A 428 -3.36 -3.48 -26.59
N TYR A 429 -3.63 -3.86 -27.84
CA TYR A 429 -3.96 -5.24 -28.17
C TYR A 429 -2.76 -6.16 -27.93
N LEU A 430 -1.57 -5.75 -28.35
CA LEU A 430 -0.34 -6.52 -28.17
C LEU A 430 -0.02 -6.78 -26.68
N ILE A 431 -0.21 -5.77 -25.83
CA ILE A 431 -0.06 -5.88 -24.38
C ILE A 431 -1.10 -6.83 -23.80
N ALA A 432 -2.38 -6.62 -24.11
CA ALA A 432 -3.48 -7.46 -23.62
C ALA A 432 -3.30 -8.93 -24.05
N PHE A 433 -2.86 -9.15 -25.28
CA PHE A 433 -2.59 -10.49 -25.81
C PHE A 433 -1.45 -11.17 -25.05
N LEU A 434 -0.33 -10.47 -24.78
CA LEU A 434 0.76 -11.02 -23.95
C LEU A 434 0.25 -11.43 -22.57
N LEU A 435 -0.46 -10.53 -21.89
CA LEU A 435 -0.99 -10.80 -20.55
C LEU A 435 -1.94 -12.00 -20.56
N LYS A 436 -2.74 -12.16 -21.61
CA LYS A 436 -3.61 -13.34 -21.78
C LYS A 436 -2.81 -14.63 -21.93
N LEU A 437 -1.76 -14.63 -22.76
CA LEU A 437 -0.85 -15.78 -22.88
C LEU A 437 -0.24 -16.16 -21.52
N MET A 438 0.17 -15.16 -20.74
CA MET A 438 0.75 -15.38 -19.41
C MET A 438 -0.28 -15.95 -18.42
N GLU A 439 -1.54 -15.49 -18.50
CA GLU A 439 -2.64 -15.99 -17.66
C GLU A 439 -2.93 -17.46 -17.92
N ASP A 440 -3.00 -17.85 -19.20
CA ASP A 440 -3.37 -19.19 -19.64
C ASP A 440 -2.25 -20.21 -19.38
N THR A 441 -0.99 -19.78 -19.47
CA THR A 441 0.19 -20.62 -19.22
C THR A 441 0.70 -20.56 -17.78
N LYS A 442 0.20 -19.62 -16.97
CA LYS A 442 0.75 -19.29 -15.64
C LYS A 442 2.25 -18.93 -15.69
N ALA A 443 2.70 -18.35 -16.80
CA ALA A 443 4.06 -17.84 -16.95
C ALA A 443 4.38 -16.79 -15.88
N ASP A 444 5.63 -16.74 -15.45
CA ASP A 444 6.10 -15.82 -14.41
C ASP A 444 6.07 -14.37 -14.90
N PHE A 445 5.39 -13.51 -14.14
CA PHE A 445 5.17 -12.12 -14.54
C PHE A 445 6.48 -11.38 -14.77
N THR A 446 7.34 -11.36 -13.75
CA THR A 446 8.58 -10.59 -13.80
C THR A 446 9.55 -11.17 -14.80
N MET A 447 9.73 -12.50 -14.79
CA MET A 447 10.73 -13.16 -15.62
C MET A 447 10.33 -13.24 -17.08
N THR A 448 9.04 -13.26 -17.44
CA THR A 448 8.62 -13.14 -18.85
C THR A 448 9.11 -11.82 -19.45
N PHE A 449 8.85 -10.68 -18.80
CA PHE A 449 9.35 -9.38 -19.29
C PHE A 449 10.87 -9.30 -19.26
N ARG A 450 11.50 -9.81 -18.19
CA ARG A 450 12.96 -9.81 -18.08
C ARG A 450 13.63 -10.62 -19.19
N GLN A 451 13.16 -11.84 -19.44
CA GLN A 451 13.72 -12.72 -20.47
C GLN A 451 13.41 -12.21 -21.87
N LEU A 452 12.25 -11.60 -22.10
CA LEU A 452 11.94 -10.90 -23.36
C LEU A 452 12.91 -9.74 -23.64
N SER A 453 13.46 -9.14 -22.57
CA SER A 453 14.49 -8.09 -22.65
C SER A 453 15.88 -8.64 -22.98
N GLU A 454 16.15 -9.92 -22.72
CA GLU A 454 17.46 -10.56 -22.86
C GLU A 454 17.57 -11.37 -24.16
N ILE A 455 16.47 -11.98 -24.62
CA ILE A 455 16.38 -12.78 -25.85
C ILE A 455 16.55 -11.90 -27.10
N THR A 456 17.25 -12.42 -28.11
CA THR A 456 17.45 -11.73 -29.40
C THR A 456 16.21 -11.82 -30.29
N GLN A 457 16.08 -10.91 -31.25
CA GLN A 457 15.01 -10.99 -32.25
C GLN A 457 15.11 -12.25 -33.12
N ASP A 458 16.30 -12.71 -33.46
CA ASP A 458 16.49 -13.92 -34.28
C ASP A 458 16.03 -15.17 -33.54
N GLN A 459 16.39 -15.32 -32.26
CA GLN A 459 15.90 -16.41 -31.41
C GLN A 459 14.36 -16.41 -31.28
N LEU A 460 13.74 -15.23 -31.13
CA LEU A 460 12.28 -15.11 -31.13
C LEU A 460 11.69 -15.53 -32.48
N LYS A 461 12.25 -15.06 -33.59
CA LYS A 461 11.78 -15.34 -34.94
C LYS A 461 11.83 -16.84 -35.27
N GLU A 462 12.88 -17.51 -34.84
CA GLU A 462 13.06 -18.96 -35.00
C GLU A 462 12.27 -19.78 -33.98
N LEU A 463 11.61 -19.11 -33.01
CA LEU A 463 10.97 -19.72 -31.85
C LEU A 463 11.93 -20.62 -31.06
N HIS A 464 13.24 -20.38 -31.18
CA HIS A 464 14.29 -21.08 -30.46
C HIS A 464 14.53 -20.37 -29.13
N ILE A 465 13.72 -20.72 -28.13
CA ILE A 465 13.87 -20.21 -26.77
C ILE A 465 14.94 -21.05 -26.05
N PRO A 466 16.01 -20.45 -25.50
CA PRO A 466 16.96 -21.14 -24.63
C PRO A 466 16.34 -21.68 -23.33
N GLU A 467 16.93 -22.72 -22.74
CA GLU A 467 16.40 -23.36 -21.52
C GLU A 467 16.44 -22.42 -20.31
N GLU A 468 17.46 -21.56 -20.22
CA GLU A 468 17.60 -20.56 -19.16
C GLU A 468 16.47 -19.52 -19.17
N PHE A 469 15.77 -19.35 -20.31
CA PHE A 469 14.59 -18.50 -20.43
C PHE A 469 13.31 -19.26 -20.08
N TRP A 470 13.32 -19.87 -18.91
CA TRP A 470 12.27 -20.77 -18.43
C TRP A 470 10.85 -20.15 -18.36
N ALA A 471 10.72 -18.83 -18.22
CA ALA A 471 9.40 -18.16 -18.19
C ALA A 471 8.87 -17.95 -19.61
N LEU A 472 9.75 -17.67 -20.58
CA LEU A 472 9.40 -17.70 -22.01
C LEU A 472 9.13 -19.12 -22.51
N GLN A 473 9.81 -20.14 -21.98
CA GLN A 473 9.48 -21.54 -22.26
C GLN A 473 8.06 -21.88 -21.81
N ASP A 474 7.65 -21.44 -20.62
CA ASP A 474 6.27 -21.63 -20.15
C ASP A 474 5.26 -20.90 -21.03
N LEU A 475 5.55 -19.64 -21.37
CA LEU A 475 4.72 -18.85 -22.26
C LEU A 475 4.60 -19.50 -23.65
N GLY A 476 5.69 -20.07 -24.15
CA GLY A 476 5.79 -20.74 -25.45
C GLY A 476 4.96 -22.01 -25.58
N LYS A 477 4.49 -22.58 -24.46
CA LYS A 477 3.52 -23.70 -24.48
C LYS A 477 2.14 -23.27 -24.96
N HIS A 478 1.85 -21.97 -25.00
CA HIS A 478 0.58 -21.47 -25.52
C HIS A 478 0.51 -21.66 -27.03
N LYS A 479 -0.60 -22.22 -27.51
CA LYS A 479 -0.84 -22.47 -28.95
C LYS A 479 -0.77 -21.22 -29.84
N LEU A 480 -0.96 -20.04 -29.25
CA LEU A 480 -0.94 -18.73 -29.93
C LEU A 480 0.36 -17.94 -29.71
N PHE A 481 1.41 -18.57 -29.15
CA PHE A 481 2.67 -17.86 -28.87
C PHE A 481 3.35 -17.38 -30.14
N SER A 482 3.37 -18.20 -31.21
CA SER A 482 3.96 -17.85 -32.50
C SER A 482 3.32 -16.63 -33.16
N GLU A 483 2.01 -16.51 -33.03
CA GLU A 483 1.20 -15.41 -33.55
C GLU A 483 1.54 -14.13 -32.80
N TRP A 484 1.61 -14.20 -31.47
CA TRP A 484 2.02 -13.05 -30.66
C TRP A 484 3.45 -12.61 -30.97
N VAL A 485 4.41 -13.55 -31.12
CA VAL A 485 5.78 -13.23 -31.51
C VAL A 485 5.82 -12.55 -32.87
N SER A 486 5.05 -13.04 -33.84
CA SER A 486 4.96 -12.43 -35.17
C SER A 486 4.44 -10.99 -35.11
N MET A 487 3.40 -10.74 -34.31
CA MET A 487 2.87 -9.39 -34.08
C MET A 487 3.88 -8.48 -33.36
N TYR A 488 4.57 -9.00 -32.35
CA TYR A 488 5.58 -8.26 -31.61
C TYR A 488 6.75 -7.84 -32.50
N LEU A 489 7.30 -8.77 -33.28
CA LEU A 489 8.41 -8.48 -34.21
C LEU A 489 7.98 -7.51 -35.32
N LEU A 490 6.77 -7.67 -35.87
CA LEU A 490 6.22 -6.71 -36.84
C LEU A 490 6.11 -5.31 -36.22
N ARG A 491 5.63 -5.21 -34.97
CA ARG A 491 5.52 -3.93 -34.27
C ARG A 491 6.90 -3.31 -33.97
N LEU A 492 7.89 -4.12 -33.59
CA LEU A 492 9.27 -3.67 -33.39
C LEU A 492 9.92 -3.15 -34.66
N SER A 493 9.60 -3.73 -35.83
CA SER A 493 10.14 -3.26 -37.13
C SER A 493 9.77 -1.80 -37.44
N ARG A 494 8.73 -1.26 -36.78
CA ARG A 494 8.32 0.16 -36.88
C ARG A 494 9.19 1.11 -36.05
N ASN A 495 10.02 0.61 -35.13
CA ASN A 495 10.99 1.40 -34.38
C ASN A 495 12.15 1.83 -35.29
N LYS A 496 11.98 2.95 -36.01
CA LYS A 496 12.99 3.47 -36.95
C LYS A 496 14.37 3.65 -36.27
N GLY A 497 15.41 3.00 -36.79
CA GLY A 497 16.79 3.14 -36.30
C GLY A 497 17.09 2.45 -34.96
N ASP A 498 16.18 1.61 -34.46
CA ASP A 498 16.36 0.83 -33.24
C ASP A 498 16.98 -0.53 -33.56
N SER A 499 18.19 -0.78 -33.06
CA SER A 499 18.84 -2.10 -33.20
C SER A 499 18.38 -3.04 -32.08
N ASP A 500 18.52 -4.34 -32.28
CA ASP A 500 18.15 -5.30 -31.24
C ASP A 500 18.95 -5.11 -29.95
N THR A 501 20.23 -4.75 -30.05
CA THR A 501 21.04 -4.39 -28.88
C THR A 501 20.47 -3.17 -28.14
N LYS A 502 20.06 -2.11 -28.84
CA LYS A 502 19.45 -0.92 -28.22
C LYS A 502 18.12 -1.27 -27.54
N ARG A 503 17.28 -2.07 -28.20
CA ARG A 503 16.03 -2.61 -27.63
C ARG A 503 16.30 -3.34 -26.32
N ARG A 504 17.20 -4.33 -26.33
CA ARG A 504 17.54 -5.14 -25.15
C ARG A 504 18.10 -4.29 -24.02
N THR A 505 19.04 -3.38 -24.30
CA THR A 505 19.57 -2.46 -23.27
C THR A 505 18.45 -1.65 -22.61
N ARG A 506 17.59 -1.00 -23.40
CA ARG A 506 16.47 -0.19 -22.88
C ARG A 506 15.47 -1.02 -22.08
N MET A 507 15.17 -2.25 -22.51
CA MET A 507 14.23 -3.11 -21.79
C MET A 507 14.84 -3.65 -20.48
N THR A 508 16.13 -4.01 -20.46
CA THR A 508 16.78 -4.50 -19.24
C THR A 508 16.92 -3.44 -18.14
N THR A 509 16.90 -2.15 -18.49
CA THR A 509 16.92 -1.05 -17.51
C THR A 509 15.56 -0.78 -16.85
N VAL A 510 14.47 -1.28 -17.42
CA VAL A 510 13.08 -1.06 -16.91
C VAL A 510 12.39 -2.34 -16.47
N ASN A 511 12.86 -3.51 -16.90
CA ASN A 511 12.35 -4.80 -16.47
C ASN A 511 13.25 -5.38 -15.37
N PRO A 512 12.78 -5.41 -14.11
CA PRO A 512 13.58 -5.89 -13.01
C PRO A 512 13.86 -7.39 -13.20
N ARG A 513 15.05 -7.80 -12.78
CA ARG A 513 15.41 -9.21 -12.64
C ARG A 513 15.03 -9.74 -11.26
N TYR A 514 15.08 -8.88 -10.24
CA TYR A 514 14.75 -9.24 -8.87
C TYR A 514 13.64 -8.34 -8.33
N ILE A 515 12.64 -8.98 -7.73
CA ILE A 515 11.57 -8.38 -6.94
C ILE A 515 11.52 -9.11 -5.59
N LEU A 516 10.97 -8.48 -4.55
CA LEU A 516 10.83 -9.12 -3.23
C LEU A 516 9.69 -10.15 -3.27
N ARG A 517 9.95 -11.31 -3.87
CA ARG A 517 8.97 -12.41 -3.94
C ARG A 517 8.57 -12.84 -2.54
N ASN A 518 7.32 -13.26 -2.37
CA ASN A 518 6.79 -13.66 -1.06
C ASN A 518 7.61 -14.77 -0.39
N TRP A 519 8.12 -15.73 -1.17
CA TRP A 519 8.96 -16.81 -0.66
C TRP A 519 10.35 -16.34 -0.24
N MET A 520 10.92 -15.31 -0.88
CA MET A 520 12.19 -14.72 -0.46
C MET A 520 12.04 -14.06 0.91
N ALA A 521 11.00 -13.25 1.07
CA ALA A 521 10.69 -12.61 2.34
C ALA A 521 10.43 -13.66 3.45
N GLU A 522 9.68 -14.72 3.16
CA GLU A 522 9.45 -15.82 4.10
C GLU A 522 10.75 -16.57 4.46
N SER A 523 11.63 -16.81 3.48
CA SER A 523 12.94 -17.43 3.72
C SER A 523 13.78 -16.60 4.70
N ALA A 524 13.86 -15.29 4.47
CA ALA A 524 14.52 -14.35 5.37
C ALA A 524 13.91 -14.36 6.78
N VAL A 525 12.57 -14.37 6.89
CA VAL A 525 11.87 -14.45 8.17
C VAL A 525 12.17 -15.75 8.91
N LYS A 526 12.18 -16.89 8.22
CA LYS A 526 12.47 -18.20 8.82
C LYS A 526 13.87 -18.23 9.44
N LYS A 527 14.88 -17.72 8.73
CA LYS A 527 16.24 -17.58 9.29
C LYS A 527 16.30 -16.57 10.44
N ALA A 528 15.64 -15.42 10.28
CA ALA A 528 15.62 -14.38 11.31
C ALA A 528 15.01 -14.88 12.64
N LYS A 529 14.00 -15.77 12.57
CA LYS A 529 13.42 -16.44 13.77
C LYS A 529 14.46 -17.27 14.52
N LEU A 530 15.48 -17.79 13.84
CA LEU A 530 16.61 -18.53 14.41
C LEU A 530 17.82 -17.63 14.75
N ASN A 531 17.64 -16.30 14.77
CA ASN A 531 18.69 -15.30 14.95
C ASN A 531 19.74 -15.24 13.83
N ASP A 532 19.47 -15.84 12.67
CA ASP A 532 20.27 -15.69 11.47
C ASP A 532 19.66 -14.60 10.58
N PHE A 533 20.31 -13.45 10.49
CA PHE A 533 19.86 -12.32 9.68
C PHE A 533 20.58 -12.21 8.33
N SER A 534 21.41 -13.19 7.97
CA SER A 534 22.21 -13.18 6.73
C SER A 534 21.35 -12.99 5.48
N GLU A 535 20.18 -13.61 5.43
CA GLU A 535 19.28 -13.50 4.28
C GLU A 535 18.53 -12.17 4.22
N VAL A 536 18.28 -11.53 5.38
CA VAL A 536 17.77 -10.14 5.40
C VAL A 536 18.81 -9.20 4.78
N HIS A 537 20.09 -9.34 5.16
CA HIS A 537 21.17 -8.53 4.60
C HIS A 537 21.40 -8.80 3.12
N LEU A 538 21.36 -10.06 2.70
CA LEU A 538 21.51 -10.45 1.30
C LEU A 538 20.39 -9.86 0.43
N LEU A 539 19.13 -9.99 0.86
CA LEU A 539 18.00 -9.40 0.14
C LEU A 539 18.08 -7.88 0.10
N GLN A 540 18.45 -7.24 1.21
CA GLN A 540 18.65 -5.79 1.24
C GLN A 540 19.67 -5.35 0.18
N GLN A 541 20.81 -6.04 0.07
CA GLN A 541 21.84 -5.74 -0.94
C GLN A 541 21.32 -5.95 -2.36
N ILE A 542 20.61 -7.06 -2.61
CA ILE A 542 20.18 -7.43 -3.97
C ILE A 542 19.11 -6.47 -4.49
N LEU A 543 18.15 -6.11 -3.62
CA LEU A 543 17.02 -5.25 -3.97
C LEU A 543 17.42 -3.79 -4.19
N GLN A 544 18.64 -3.39 -3.86
CA GLN A 544 19.21 -2.08 -4.23
C GLN A 544 19.50 -1.94 -5.72
N ARG A 545 19.64 -3.05 -6.45
CA ARG A 545 19.97 -3.06 -7.88
C ARG A 545 19.09 -4.08 -8.62
N PRO A 546 17.75 -3.91 -8.60
CA PRO A 546 16.82 -4.95 -9.03
C PRO A 546 16.90 -5.24 -10.53
N PHE A 547 17.39 -4.29 -11.33
CA PHE A 547 17.55 -4.42 -12.79
C PHE A 547 18.88 -5.03 -13.22
N GLN A 548 19.89 -5.05 -12.35
CA GLN A 548 21.23 -5.55 -12.69
C GLN A 548 21.34 -7.03 -12.34
N ARG A 549 21.97 -7.82 -13.20
CA ARG A 549 22.27 -9.22 -12.89
C ARG A 549 23.37 -9.29 -11.83
N GLN A 550 23.16 -10.06 -10.77
CA GLN A 550 24.06 -10.14 -9.61
C GLN A 550 24.42 -11.59 -9.31
N GLN A 551 25.72 -11.90 -9.27
CA GLN A 551 26.20 -13.27 -9.05
C GLN A 551 25.69 -13.88 -7.73
N ALA A 552 25.65 -13.09 -6.65
CA ALA A 552 25.14 -13.53 -5.36
C ALA A 552 23.65 -13.92 -5.42
N ALA A 553 22.84 -13.15 -6.16
CA ALA A 553 21.41 -13.42 -6.35
C ALA A 553 21.16 -14.66 -7.22
N GLU A 554 21.94 -14.85 -8.29
CA GLU A 554 21.85 -16.05 -9.12
C GLU A 554 22.24 -17.31 -8.32
N LYS A 555 23.30 -17.24 -7.51
CA LYS A 555 23.73 -18.34 -6.63
C LYS A 555 22.66 -18.69 -5.58
N ALA A 556 21.94 -17.68 -5.08
CA ALA A 556 20.81 -17.87 -4.15
C ALA A 556 19.53 -18.37 -4.84
N GLY A 557 19.50 -18.45 -6.18
CA GLY A 557 18.34 -18.89 -6.95
C GLY A 557 17.22 -17.84 -7.05
N TYR A 558 17.49 -16.56 -6.80
CA TYR A 558 16.46 -15.52 -6.76
C TYR A 558 15.89 -15.14 -8.14
N SER A 559 16.52 -15.55 -9.23
CA SER A 559 16.02 -15.45 -10.62
C SER A 559 15.34 -16.74 -11.10
N LEU A 560 15.36 -17.81 -10.31
CA LEU A 560 14.79 -19.11 -10.67
C LEU A 560 13.29 -19.16 -10.35
N ARG A 561 12.67 -20.26 -10.79
CA ARG A 561 11.29 -20.59 -10.42
C ARG A 561 11.14 -20.58 -8.88
N PRO A 562 9.96 -20.17 -8.37
CA PRO A 562 9.68 -20.33 -6.95
C PRO A 562 9.94 -21.76 -6.49
N PRO A 563 10.60 -21.97 -5.35
CA PRO A 563 10.92 -23.32 -4.88
C PRO A 563 9.62 -24.10 -4.59
N PRO A 564 9.61 -25.45 -4.66
CA PRO A 564 8.39 -26.24 -4.52
C PRO A 564 7.57 -25.93 -3.26
N TRP A 565 8.24 -25.73 -2.11
CA TRP A 565 7.60 -25.38 -0.84
C TRP A 565 6.92 -23.99 -0.83
N ALA A 566 7.26 -23.11 -1.78
CA ALA A 566 6.61 -21.80 -1.91
C ALA A 566 5.15 -21.93 -2.36
N ARG A 567 4.78 -23.04 -3.02
CA ARG A 567 3.38 -23.32 -3.38
C ARG A 567 2.49 -23.40 -2.16
N ASP A 568 3.00 -23.94 -1.06
CA ASP A 568 2.28 -24.08 0.21
C ASP A 568 2.12 -22.74 0.94
N LEU A 569 2.91 -21.71 0.59
CA LEU A 569 2.67 -20.36 1.09
C LEU A 569 1.35 -19.82 0.56
N LYS A 570 1.02 -20.07 -0.72
CA LYS A 570 -0.29 -19.66 -1.26
C LYS A 570 -1.42 -20.26 -0.43
N GLY A 571 -1.29 -21.51 0.01
CA GLY A 571 -2.28 -22.21 0.86
C GLY A 571 -2.34 -21.72 2.31
N LYS A 572 -1.18 -21.51 2.96
CA LYS A 572 -1.10 -20.97 4.34
C LYS A 572 -1.58 -19.53 4.45
N TYR A 573 -1.54 -18.81 3.34
CA TYR A 573 -2.10 -17.48 3.19
C TYR A 573 -3.48 -17.49 2.47
N SER A 574 -4.16 -18.64 2.34
CA SER A 574 -5.44 -18.82 1.62
C SER A 574 -6.57 -19.43 2.47
N SER A 575 -6.34 -19.76 3.74
CA SER A 575 -7.38 -20.32 4.61
C SER A 575 -8.01 -19.21 5.46
N SER A 576 -9.19 -18.78 5.02
CA SER A 576 -10.32 -18.17 5.75
C SER A 576 -9.99 -17.44 7.06
N ALA A 577 -10.11 -16.11 7.06
CA ALA A 577 -10.34 -15.39 8.30
C ALA A 577 -10.86 -13.96 8.09
N THR A 578 -12.01 -13.73 8.69
CA THR A 578 -12.70 -12.46 8.84
C THR A 578 -11.79 -11.44 9.52
N CYS A 579 -11.56 -10.30 8.87
CA CYS A 579 -11.10 -9.09 9.54
C CYS A 579 -12.08 -8.79 10.69
N THR A 580 -11.58 -8.34 11.85
CA THR A 580 -12.39 -8.05 13.03
C THR A 580 -13.44 -6.96 12.72
N LEU A 581 -14.59 -7.38 12.20
CA LEU A 581 -15.81 -6.61 12.09
C LEU A 581 -16.59 -6.83 13.38
N VAL A 582 -16.74 -5.73 14.13
CA VAL A 582 -17.98 -5.30 14.78
C VAL A 582 -18.85 -6.44 15.33
N SER A 583 -18.69 -6.76 16.62
CA SER A 583 -19.84 -7.21 17.39
C SER A 583 -20.75 -6.00 17.65
N HIS A 584 -21.78 -5.81 16.83
CA HIS A 584 -22.87 -4.93 17.19
C HIS A 584 -23.69 -5.61 18.28
N GLN A 585 -23.60 -5.11 19.51
CA GLN A 585 -24.66 -5.28 20.48
C GLN A 585 -25.83 -4.39 20.03
N SER A 586 -26.80 -4.98 19.35
CA SER A 586 -28.17 -4.48 19.36
C SER A 586 -28.80 -4.88 20.70
N SER A 587 -29.08 -3.90 21.54
CA SER A 587 -29.83 -4.06 22.77
C SER A 587 -31.30 -4.45 22.53
N LYS A 588 -31.77 -5.42 23.34
CA LYS A 588 -33.16 -5.89 23.59
C LYS A 588 -33.71 -6.76 22.45
N TRP A 589 -34.07 -8.03 22.65
CA TRP A 589 -35.03 -8.56 23.63
C TRP A 589 -34.67 -9.96 24.18
N THR A 590 -35.19 -10.20 25.38
CA THR A 590 -35.10 -11.38 26.27
C THR A 590 -35.57 -12.71 25.67
N CYS A 591 -34.84 -13.81 25.94
CA CYS A 591 -35.37 -14.95 26.73
C CYS A 591 -34.32 -16.04 27.01
N ALA A 592 -34.16 -16.33 28.31
CA ALA A 592 -33.79 -17.60 28.98
C ALA A 592 -32.67 -18.52 28.42
N SER A 593 -31.50 -18.43 29.05
CA SER A 593 -30.69 -19.45 29.75
C SER A 593 -30.83 -20.98 29.52
N PRO A 594 -29.75 -21.74 29.83
CA PRO A 594 -29.24 -22.84 28.99
C PRO A 594 -29.24 -24.22 29.68
N ILE A 595 -29.00 -25.30 28.92
CA ILE A 595 -28.51 -26.56 29.49
C ILE A 595 -27.33 -27.10 28.68
N VAL A 596 -26.21 -27.15 29.38
CA VAL A 596 -24.96 -27.86 29.10
C VAL A 596 -25.18 -29.37 29.20
N LYS A 597 -24.60 -30.18 28.30
CA LYS A 597 -23.99 -31.47 28.68
C LYS A 597 -22.99 -31.99 27.63
N ARG A 598 -21.76 -32.20 28.10
CA ARG A 598 -20.71 -33.02 27.49
C ARG A 598 -21.10 -34.51 27.52
N LYS A 599 -20.57 -35.29 26.56
CA LYS A 599 -19.56 -36.38 26.71
C LYS A 599 -19.82 -37.60 25.80
N GLU A 600 -18.72 -37.99 25.15
CA GLU A 600 -18.23 -39.37 24.91
C GLU A 600 -19.00 -40.34 23.98
N SER A 601 -18.41 -40.51 22.78
CA SER A 601 -17.94 -41.77 22.17
C SER A 601 -18.38 -43.13 22.75
N LEU A 602 -19.02 -43.98 21.92
CA LEU A 602 -18.48 -45.26 21.41
C LEU A 602 -19.52 -46.11 20.62
N GLN A 603 -19.06 -46.51 19.43
CA GLN A 603 -19.31 -47.70 18.59
C GLN A 603 -20.38 -48.79 18.89
N HIS A 604 -21.10 -49.14 17.80
CA HIS A 604 -21.70 -50.43 17.37
C HIS A 604 -22.80 -51.07 18.26
N LEU A 605 -23.94 -51.62 17.79
CA LEU A 605 -24.25 -52.44 16.60
C LEU A 605 -25.79 -52.44 16.32
N HIS A 606 -26.13 -52.62 15.04
CA HIS A 606 -27.35 -53.06 14.34
C HIS A 606 -28.70 -53.31 15.07
N THR A 607 -29.81 -52.80 14.48
CA THR A 607 -30.69 -53.55 13.54
C THR A 607 -31.68 -52.66 12.76
N GLU A 608 -31.73 -52.94 11.44
CA GLU A 608 -32.83 -52.87 10.46
C GLU A 608 -33.97 -51.84 10.57
N ILE A 609 -34.15 -51.03 9.52
CA ILE A 609 -35.39 -50.94 8.71
C ILE A 609 -35.05 -50.48 7.27
N GLN A 610 -35.41 -51.35 6.34
CA GLN A 610 -35.80 -51.19 4.92
C GLN A 610 -34.93 -50.43 3.89
N ARG A 611 -34.42 -51.25 2.95
CA ARG A 611 -33.92 -51.01 1.57
C ARG A 611 -35.11 -50.71 0.61
N PRO A 612 -34.93 -50.17 -0.63
CA PRO A 612 -33.89 -50.60 -1.57
C PRO A 612 -33.22 -49.58 -2.51
N LYS A 613 -32.14 -50.11 -3.10
CA LYS A 613 -31.33 -49.65 -4.24
C LYS A 613 -32.17 -49.52 -5.51
N CYS A 614 -31.76 -48.66 -6.45
CA CYS A 614 -31.22 -49.10 -7.74
C CYS A 614 -30.75 -47.93 -8.62
N SER A 615 -29.81 -48.27 -9.48
CA SER A 615 -29.14 -47.49 -10.51
C SER A 615 -29.81 -47.66 -11.89
N CYS A 616 -29.48 -46.72 -12.79
CA CYS A 616 -29.41 -46.82 -14.26
C CYS A 616 -30.58 -46.27 -15.14
N LEU A 617 -30.13 -45.55 -16.19
CA LEU A 617 -30.66 -45.39 -17.56
C LEU A 617 -31.64 -44.24 -17.93
N THR A 618 -31.11 -43.34 -18.76
CA THR A 618 -31.64 -42.71 -20.00
C THR A 618 -33.13 -42.36 -20.13
N SER A 619 -33.42 -41.10 -20.51
CA SER A 619 -33.98 -40.69 -21.84
C SER A 619 -34.87 -39.42 -21.77
N SER A 620 -34.72 -38.60 -22.81
CA SER A 620 -35.74 -37.78 -23.53
C SER A 620 -36.65 -36.77 -22.82
N ASP A 621 -36.59 -35.56 -23.38
CA ASP A 621 -37.67 -34.61 -23.74
C ASP A 621 -38.66 -34.12 -22.67
N VAL A 622 -38.86 -32.79 -22.61
CA VAL A 622 -40.18 -32.15 -22.82
C VAL A 622 -40.16 -30.61 -22.64
N HIS A 623 -40.66 -29.96 -23.70
CA HIS A 623 -41.42 -28.70 -23.86
C HIS A 623 -40.92 -27.30 -23.44
N CYS A 624 -40.74 -26.47 -24.48
CA CYS A 624 -41.10 -25.05 -24.55
C CYS A 624 -42.56 -24.85 -25.02
N GLU A 625 -43.20 -23.78 -24.55
CA GLU A 625 -44.19 -22.90 -25.23
C GLU A 625 -44.20 -21.57 -24.43
N ALA A 626 -43.83 -20.40 -24.97
CA ALA A 626 -44.50 -19.48 -25.92
C ALA A 626 -45.21 -18.31 -25.16
N PHE A 627 -45.23 -17.00 -25.51
CA PHE A 627 -44.87 -16.09 -26.64
C PHE A 627 -45.15 -14.63 -26.09
N PRO A 628 -45.18 -13.47 -26.82
CA PRO A 628 -44.26 -12.83 -27.79
C PRO A 628 -44.12 -11.27 -27.71
N GLY A 629 -43.26 -10.68 -28.56
CA GLY A 629 -43.42 -9.28 -29.00
C GLY A 629 -42.31 -8.67 -29.88
N PHE A 630 -42.61 -8.52 -31.18
CA PHE A 630 -42.10 -7.52 -32.15
C PHE A 630 -40.76 -7.71 -32.91
N LEU A 631 -40.88 -8.05 -34.21
CA LEU A 631 -39.99 -7.64 -35.32
C LEU A 631 -40.81 -7.54 -36.62
N ARG A 632 -40.62 -6.47 -37.42
CA ARG A 632 -40.80 -6.50 -38.89
C ARG A 632 -40.08 -5.38 -39.65
N ASN A 633 -39.48 -5.80 -40.77
CA ASN A 633 -39.00 -5.08 -41.97
C ASN A 633 -37.67 -4.30 -41.82
N ILE A 634 -36.67 -4.41 -42.71
CA ILE A 634 -36.68 -4.20 -44.18
C ILE A 634 -35.49 -4.95 -44.86
N CYS A 635 -35.71 -5.50 -46.07
CA CYS A 635 -34.71 -5.65 -47.14
C CYS A 635 -35.40 -5.84 -48.50
N GLN A 636 -35.10 -4.99 -49.50
CA GLN A 636 -35.16 -5.31 -50.95
C GLN A 636 -34.46 -4.23 -51.80
N GLY A 637 -33.65 -4.66 -52.77
CA GLY A 637 -33.11 -3.82 -53.86
C GLY A 637 -31.91 -4.43 -54.60
N LYS A 638 -32.13 -5.00 -55.79
CA LYS A 638 -31.15 -5.58 -56.73
C LYS A 638 -30.62 -4.53 -57.73
N GLN A 639 -29.38 -4.67 -58.25
CA GLN A 639 -29.07 -4.76 -59.70
C GLN A 639 -27.57 -5.01 -60.01
N ALA A 640 -27.30 -5.41 -61.25
CA ALA A 640 -26.17 -6.23 -61.72
C ALA A 640 -25.04 -5.46 -62.47
N GLY A 641 -23.87 -6.09 -62.59
CA GLY A 641 -22.79 -5.75 -63.55
C GLY A 641 -21.67 -6.80 -63.53
N ARG A 642 -21.24 -7.30 -64.70
CA ARG A 642 -20.30 -8.43 -64.91
C ARG A 642 -19.02 -7.88 -65.58
N VAL A 643 -17.83 -8.41 -65.21
CA VAL A 643 -16.63 -8.74 -66.05
C VAL A 643 -15.27 -8.55 -65.32
N VAL A 644 -14.68 -9.69 -64.92
CA VAL A 644 -13.30 -10.23 -65.19
C VAL A 644 -12.02 -9.73 -64.45
N LEU A 645 -11.44 -10.69 -63.68
CA LEU A 645 -10.02 -11.06 -63.38
C LEU A 645 -9.04 -10.14 -62.58
N ARG A 646 -8.79 -10.48 -61.29
CA ARG A 646 -7.56 -11.16 -60.77
C ARG A 646 -7.65 -11.37 -59.22
N ILE A 647 -7.23 -12.54 -58.74
CA ILE A 647 -7.12 -13.06 -57.35
C ILE A 647 -5.63 -13.41 -57.12
N PRO A 648 -5.05 -13.56 -55.90
CA PRO A 648 -5.59 -13.53 -54.51
C PRO A 648 -4.91 -12.50 -53.57
N LEU A 649 -5.49 -12.00 -52.47
CA LEU A 649 -6.12 -12.64 -51.29
C LEU A 649 -5.15 -13.42 -50.38
N ALA A 650 -4.53 -12.70 -49.44
CA ALA A 650 -4.00 -13.22 -48.17
C ALA A 650 -4.10 -12.14 -47.09
N ALA A 651 -5.31 -11.62 -46.83
CA ALA A 651 -5.55 -10.71 -45.70
C ALA A 651 -7.00 -10.66 -45.20
N GLU A 652 -7.99 -11.12 -45.99
CA GLU A 652 -9.40 -10.97 -45.62
C GLU A 652 -10.09 -12.22 -45.05
N SER A 653 -9.43 -13.39 -45.07
CA SER A 653 -10.01 -14.62 -44.53
C SER A 653 -10.09 -14.67 -42.98
N MET A 654 -9.51 -13.71 -42.25
CA MET A 654 -9.60 -13.66 -40.78
C MET A 654 -10.50 -12.55 -40.23
N ARG A 655 -11.02 -11.65 -41.08
CA ARG A 655 -12.03 -10.64 -40.66
C ARG A 655 -13.46 -11.18 -40.64
N GLY A 656 -13.69 -12.38 -41.18
CA GLY A 656 -15.03 -12.98 -41.29
C GLY A 656 -15.47 -13.87 -40.13
N GLN A 657 -14.63 -14.11 -39.12
CA GLN A 657 -14.98 -14.93 -37.94
C GLN A 657 -15.11 -14.14 -36.63
N LEU A 658 -14.85 -12.84 -36.62
CA LEU A 658 -15.13 -11.95 -35.50
C LEU A 658 -15.65 -10.62 -36.08
N GLY A 659 -16.91 -10.31 -35.77
CA GLY A 659 -17.65 -9.19 -36.35
C GLY A 659 -16.95 -7.84 -36.21
N ALA A 660 -17.11 -7.02 -37.24
CA ALA A 660 -16.61 -5.65 -37.28
C ALA A 660 -17.35 -4.73 -36.29
N SER A 661 -16.60 -3.76 -35.76
CA SER A 661 -17.07 -2.58 -35.02
C SER A 661 -17.56 -2.78 -33.59
N ALA A 662 -16.60 -3.06 -32.69
CA ALA A 662 -16.40 -2.39 -31.41
C ALA A 662 -15.06 -2.88 -30.87
N VAL A 663 -14.21 -2.01 -30.36
CA VAL A 663 -13.06 -2.43 -29.56
C VAL A 663 -13.64 -3.08 -28.30
N VAL A 664 -13.79 -4.40 -28.33
CA VAL A 664 -14.23 -5.18 -27.17
C VAL A 664 -13.08 -5.13 -26.17
N MET A 665 -13.22 -4.27 -25.16
CA MET A 665 -12.41 -4.34 -23.97
C MET A 665 -12.45 -5.78 -23.44
N PRO A 666 -11.32 -6.35 -22.99
CA PRO A 666 -11.38 -7.56 -22.18
C PRO A 666 -12.42 -7.33 -21.06
N HIS A 667 -13.30 -8.30 -20.79
CA HIS A 667 -14.39 -8.23 -19.80
C HIS A 667 -13.98 -7.89 -18.34
N TRP A 668 -12.75 -7.41 -18.12
CA TRP A 668 -12.15 -6.99 -16.87
C TRP A 668 -12.31 -5.49 -16.57
N TRP A 669 -12.72 -4.68 -17.54
CA TRP A 669 -12.82 -3.22 -17.39
C TRP A 669 -14.17 -2.69 -17.87
N THR A 670 -15.17 -2.80 -17.02
CA THR A 670 -16.37 -1.96 -17.07
C THR A 670 -16.30 -1.01 -15.88
N PHE A 671 -15.91 0.24 -16.11
CA PHE A 671 -16.22 1.31 -15.17
C PHE A 671 -17.74 1.48 -15.19
N PRO A 672 -18.45 1.35 -14.06
CA PRO A 672 -19.88 1.58 -14.05
C PRO A 672 -20.15 3.06 -14.33
N HIS A 673 -20.53 3.38 -15.56
CA HIS A 673 -21.31 4.58 -15.86
C HIS A 673 -22.76 4.31 -15.44
N ASP A 674 -23.03 4.38 -14.14
CA ASP A 674 -24.41 4.49 -13.63
C ASP A 674 -24.43 5.41 -12.42
N SER A 675 -24.55 6.70 -12.69
CA SER A 675 -24.93 7.69 -11.70
C SER A 675 -26.46 7.71 -11.57
N GLN A 676 -27.03 6.86 -10.73
CA GLN A 676 -28.32 7.14 -10.11
C GLN A 676 -28.09 7.63 -8.68
N LEU A 677 -28.04 8.95 -8.56
CA LEU A 677 -28.21 9.65 -7.29
C LEU A 677 -29.66 9.45 -6.85
N SER A 678 -29.88 8.70 -5.78
CA SER A 678 -31.14 8.69 -5.06
C SER A 678 -31.37 10.04 -4.37
N HIS A 679 -32.40 10.75 -4.81
CA HIS A 679 -32.97 11.87 -4.06
C HIS A 679 -33.69 11.31 -2.82
N PRO A 680 -33.54 11.91 -1.62
CA PRO A 680 -34.48 11.68 -0.54
C PRO A 680 -35.74 12.52 -0.81
N GLN A 681 -36.90 11.87 -0.86
CA GLN A 681 -38.19 12.50 -0.61
C GLN A 681 -38.48 12.40 0.89
N ASP A 682 -38.76 13.57 1.48
CA ASP A 682 -39.35 13.92 2.78
C ASP A 682 -38.80 13.31 4.08
#